data_AF-A0A0M9EPX2-F1
#
_entry.id   AF-A0A0M9EPX2-F1
#
_cell.length_a   1.000
_cell.length_b   1.000
_cell.length_c   1.000
_cell.angle_alpha   90.00
_cell.angle_beta   90.00
_cell.angle_gamma   90.00
#
_symmetry.space_group_name_H-M   'P 1'
#
loop_
_entity.id
_entity.type
_entity.pdbx_description
1 polymer ?
#
loop_
_entity_poly.entity_id
_entity_poly.type
_entity_poly.pdbx_seq_one_letter_code
_entity_poly.pdbx_strand_id
1 'polypeptide(L)'
;MSWINRYPNLRTEDWGLLDFEPHPNEAFTISLNGGLCQSKDNSSPEIEPAVTQKTSRKVINGESNLEQWLAQISDMTRQQNTPTDQSTNNSSTINLILASQMSSLDELPFTQKAYSDIMSQMRIHGSIVRAINRNTQCTFSALPFVWSCGNSVIPSIVYNCRTAGSWEGDMALSVTFFPETLTTNAVWYGCDTKEHHTYGHDLTNANIITSRLTNFDGSYFHPLILPTMFAEFERERHVGLVRKYMTQSVQRINDLAYPNLHANDRSEIESPHLSTGRNDGDYELPEKLKAVLSYFRMTARTEEPARRATIQGAQNTHHARLPIEEKDAPEPAVVLWQNTSFLSNGLCNWQTQLRKILQQLQDLDDTKFGISTIENSQQVESKLVRLREVGFRIKTRILDLIDEYDEHIRQCNHITEGLRLATQLELNDIGHKDARTNQQIARVNLKVAQMTRLDSSLMRSIATLGMIFLPATFVSYRFFLHEAIVTIPHQHNMAPSWLEKFIVRADATPDPQRSTGSSTLQLYYTALPRHRRLIGIKGDTAPRYEVTRKAVLTIWGDKCYVKSVENDVEIATIDFHSLPPKTEVNFTERKHKIDIKGNMGPFRASGGLGELRWKPTGMVPNGKASWELRDEGNLVMSVSIDDQQVNGVIDLWKSHLGPDTVEELIVLGVSKIEEYKKTLRNAKVSLVSVASGGA
;
A
#
# COMPACT_ATOMS: atom_id res chain seq x y z
N MET A 1 -9.05 -0.61 -26.62
CA MET A 1 -8.88 -1.93 -25.95
C MET A 1 -9.77 -3.05 -26.56
N SER A 2 -10.34 -2.90 -27.76
CA SER A 2 -11.33 -3.85 -28.32
C SER A 2 -10.77 -5.09 -29.04
N TRP A 3 -9.45 -5.19 -29.21
CA TRP A 3 -8.86 -6.24 -30.06
C TRP A 3 -8.53 -7.54 -29.33
N ILE A 4 -8.62 -7.59 -27.99
CA ILE A 4 -8.10 -8.74 -27.22
C ILE A 4 -9.18 -9.62 -26.56
N ASN A 5 -10.46 -9.29 -26.72
CA ASN A 5 -11.58 -10.09 -26.19
C ASN A 5 -12.21 -11.02 -27.22
N ARG A 6 -11.52 -11.33 -28.34
CA ARG A 6 -12.10 -12.16 -29.42
C ARG A 6 -11.76 -13.64 -29.33
N TYR A 7 -10.68 -13.99 -28.63
CA TYR A 7 -10.18 -15.37 -28.64
C TYR A 7 -10.39 -16.00 -27.25
N PRO A 8 -11.12 -17.13 -27.19
CA PRO A 8 -11.40 -17.79 -25.92
C PRO A 8 -10.18 -18.52 -25.36
N ASN A 9 -9.27 -18.94 -26.24
CA ASN A 9 -8.07 -19.70 -25.89
C ASN A 9 -6.91 -18.78 -25.54
N LEU A 10 -6.06 -19.25 -24.63
CA LEU A 10 -4.81 -18.58 -24.24
C LEU A 10 -3.81 -18.59 -25.39
N ARG A 11 -3.16 -17.45 -25.62
CA ARG A 11 -2.03 -17.34 -26.55
C ARG A 11 -0.76 -17.83 -25.86
N THR A 12 0.26 -18.15 -26.65
CA THR A 12 1.59 -18.51 -26.14
C THR A 12 2.14 -17.46 -25.17
N GLU A 13 1.86 -16.18 -25.42
CA GLU A 13 2.22 -15.05 -24.56
C GLU A 13 1.52 -15.10 -23.19
N ASP A 14 0.24 -15.51 -23.16
CA ASP A 14 -0.55 -15.57 -21.92
C ASP A 14 -0.07 -16.70 -21.01
N TRP A 15 0.44 -17.79 -21.57
CA TRP A 15 1.04 -18.89 -20.81
C TRP A 15 2.32 -18.49 -20.06
N GLY A 16 3.07 -17.52 -20.58
CA GLY A 16 4.27 -17.00 -19.91
C GLY A 16 3.97 -16.03 -18.76
N LEU A 17 2.69 -15.76 -18.48
CA LEU A 17 2.22 -14.91 -17.37
C LEU A 17 1.65 -15.72 -16.20
N LEU A 18 1.78 -17.05 -16.25
CA LEU A 18 1.23 -17.96 -15.26
C LEU A 18 2.32 -18.95 -14.85
N ASP A 19 2.47 -19.14 -13.55
CA ASP A 19 3.28 -20.19 -12.96
C ASP A 19 2.36 -21.31 -12.48
N PHE A 20 2.85 -22.55 -12.48
CA PHE A 20 2.04 -23.74 -12.21
C PHE A 20 2.68 -24.56 -11.09
N GLU A 21 2.01 -24.63 -9.96
CA GLU A 21 2.45 -25.40 -8.80
C GLU A 21 1.29 -26.22 -8.22
N PRO A 22 1.21 -27.54 -8.46
CA PRO A 22 0.04 -28.34 -8.09
C PRO A 22 -0.24 -28.35 -6.59
N HIS A 23 -1.47 -27.99 -6.21
CA HIS A 23 -1.97 -28.02 -4.83
C HIS A 23 -3.36 -28.69 -4.74
N PRO A 24 -3.81 -29.12 -3.54
CA PRO A 24 -5.12 -29.74 -3.35
C PRO A 24 -6.27 -28.75 -3.58
N ASN A 25 -7.04 -28.95 -4.64
CA ASN A 25 -8.21 -28.12 -4.97
C ASN A 25 -9.52 -28.84 -4.63
N GLU A 26 -10.64 -28.13 -4.67
CA GLU A 26 -11.97 -28.72 -4.50
C GLU A 26 -12.89 -28.41 -5.67
N ALA A 27 -13.72 -29.37 -6.06
CA ALA A 27 -14.71 -29.20 -7.12
C ALA A 27 -16.10 -29.61 -6.68
N PHE A 28 -17.08 -28.84 -7.15
CA PHE A 28 -18.48 -28.95 -6.76
C PHE A 28 -19.38 -28.87 -7.97
N THR A 29 -20.40 -29.74 -7.99
CA THR A 29 -21.54 -29.59 -8.88
C THR A 29 -22.79 -29.51 -8.02
N ILE A 30 -23.57 -28.44 -8.21
CA ILE A 30 -24.79 -28.15 -7.46
C ILE A 30 -25.91 -27.96 -8.48
N SER A 31 -26.98 -28.75 -8.36
CA SER A 31 -28.13 -28.67 -9.25
C SER A 31 -29.42 -28.45 -8.45
N LEU A 32 -30.22 -27.48 -8.89
CA LEU A 32 -31.56 -27.20 -8.40
C LEU A 32 -32.57 -27.78 -9.40
N ASN A 33 -33.49 -28.64 -8.95
CA ASN A 33 -34.59 -29.11 -9.80
C ASN A 33 -35.86 -28.31 -9.51
N GLY A 34 -36.34 -27.57 -10.50
CA GLY A 34 -37.60 -26.84 -10.40
C GLY A 34 -38.80 -27.79 -10.41
N GLY A 35 -39.44 -27.99 -9.26
CA GLY A 35 -40.72 -28.69 -9.17
C GLY A 35 -41.80 -28.02 -10.04
N LEU A 36 -42.62 -28.85 -10.70
CA LEU A 36 -43.73 -28.42 -11.56
C LEU A 36 -44.89 -27.93 -10.67
N CYS A 37 -45.28 -26.66 -10.74
CA CYS A 37 -46.60 -26.25 -10.26
C CYS A 37 -47.64 -26.78 -11.25
N GLN A 38 -48.37 -27.84 -10.88
CA GLN A 38 -49.59 -28.20 -11.59
C GLN A 38 -50.65 -27.12 -11.30
N SER A 39 -51.42 -26.78 -12.34
CA SER A 39 -52.45 -25.75 -12.30
C SER A 39 -53.43 -25.99 -11.16
N LYS A 40 -53.68 -24.93 -10.39
CA LYS A 40 -54.75 -24.85 -9.38
C LYS A 40 -56.08 -25.22 -10.03
N ASP A 41 -56.62 -26.35 -9.62
CA ASP A 41 -58.06 -26.52 -9.40
C ASP A 41 -58.25 -27.40 -8.15
N ASN A 42 -59.11 -26.91 -7.26
CA ASN A 42 -59.62 -27.52 -6.02
C ASN A 42 -58.83 -27.35 -4.71
N SER A 43 -59.20 -26.26 -4.01
CA SER A 43 -59.51 -26.21 -2.57
C SER A 43 -58.83 -27.25 -1.65
N SER A 44 -57.63 -26.94 -1.17
CA SER A 44 -57.06 -27.35 0.13
C SER A 44 -55.83 -26.47 0.43
N PRO A 45 -55.47 -26.23 1.71
CA PRO A 45 -54.28 -25.45 2.05
C PRO A 45 -53.05 -26.37 1.91
N GLU A 46 -52.45 -26.37 0.72
CA GLU A 46 -51.33 -27.26 0.38
C GLU A 46 -49.95 -26.62 0.58
N ILE A 47 -49.08 -27.47 1.12
CA ILE A 47 -47.64 -27.32 1.36
C ILE A 47 -46.92 -27.08 0.02
N GLU A 48 -46.10 -26.03 -0.08
CA GLU A 48 -45.26 -25.77 -1.26
C GLU A 48 -44.33 -26.98 -1.55
N PRO A 49 -44.19 -27.42 -2.81
CA PRO A 49 -43.33 -28.55 -3.14
C PRO A 49 -41.85 -28.17 -2.95
N ALA A 50 -41.14 -28.94 -2.12
CA ALA A 50 -39.73 -28.73 -1.84
C ALA A 50 -38.86 -28.87 -3.09
N VAL A 51 -38.02 -27.86 -3.37
CA VAL A 51 -36.96 -27.93 -4.40
C VAL A 51 -36.02 -29.07 -4.04
N THR A 52 -35.91 -30.08 -4.92
CA THR A 52 -34.98 -31.19 -4.71
C THR A 52 -33.60 -30.77 -5.20
N GLN A 53 -32.63 -30.72 -4.29
CA GLN A 53 -31.28 -30.28 -4.57
C GLN A 53 -30.30 -31.45 -4.55
N LYS A 54 -29.36 -31.46 -5.50
CA LYS A 54 -28.27 -32.44 -5.56
C LYS A 54 -26.94 -31.72 -5.53
N THR A 55 -26.11 -32.06 -4.55
CA THR A 55 -24.74 -31.53 -4.40
C THR A 55 -23.75 -32.69 -4.47
N SER A 56 -22.73 -32.57 -5.33
CA SER A 56 -21.58 -33.46 -5.35
C SER A 56 -20.30 -32.68 -5.10
N ARG A 57 -19.53 -33.07 -4.09
CA ARG A 57 -18.23 -32.51 -3.72
C ARG A 57 -17.14 -33.54 -4.06
N LYS A 58 -16.04 -33.08 -4.66
CA LYS A 58 -14.88 -33.92 -4.97
C LYS A 58 -13.58 -33.15 -4.68
N VAL A 59 -12.68 -33.77 -3.93
CA VAL A 59 -11.34 -33.23 -3.69
C VAL A 59 -10.44 -33.58 -4.88
N ILE A 60 -9.72 -32.59 -5.41
CA ILE A 60 -8.80 -32.71 -6.54
C ILE A 60 -7.36 -32.68 -6.02
N ASN A 61 -6.82 -33.87 -5.77
CA ASN A 61 -5.42 -34.06 -5.37
C ASN A 61 -4.47 -34.39 -6.53
N GLY A 62 -4.97 -34.43 -7.77
CA GLY A 62 -4.19 -34.82 -8.96
C GLY A 62 -5.00 -34.82 -10.25
N GLU A 63 -4.31 -34.95 -11.40
CA GLU A 63 -4.92 -34.83 -12.74
C GLU A 63 -6.05 -35.84 -12.99
N SER A 64 -5.89 -37.10 -12.58
CA SER A 64 -6.89 -38.15 -12.80
C SER A 64 -8.24 -37.85 -12.13
N ASN A 65 -8.20 -37.25 -10.93
CA ASN A 65 -9.41 -36.87 -10.20
C ASN A 65 -10.16 -35.73 -10.92
N LEU A 66 -9.41 -34.78 -11.47
CA LEU A 66 -9.94 -33.68 -12.25
C LEU A 66 -10.52 -34.18 -13.58
N GLU A 67 -9.78 -34.98 -14.34
CA GLU A 67 -10.23 -35.56 -15.62
C GLU A 67 -11.53 -36.35 -15.44
N GLN A 68 -11.62 -37.18 -14.40
CA GLN A 68 -12.84 -37.94 -14.10
C GLN A 68 -14.04 -37.03 -13.76
N TRP A 69 -13.81 -35.91 -13.05
CA TRP A 69 -14.89 -34.97 -12.73
C TRP A 69 -15.33 -34.14 -13.95
N LEU A 70 -14.38 -33.68 -14.76
CA LEU A 70 -14.69 -32.99 -16.01
C LEU A 70 -15.45 -33.90 -17.00
N ALA A 71 -15.10 -35.19 -17.05
CA ALA A 71 -15.84 -36.19 -17.82
C ALA A 71 -17.29 -36.34 -17.31
N GLN A 72 -17.49 -36.40 -15.99
CA GLN A 72 -18.83 -36.45 -15.38
C GLN A 72 -19.70 -35.25 -15.78
N ILE A 73 -19.14 -34.03 -15.77
CA ILE A 73 -19.87 -32.83 -16.19
C ILE A 73 -20.20 -32.87 -17.68
N SER A 74 -19.24 -33.30 -18.50
CA SER A 74 -19.43 -33.41 -19.95
C SER A 74 -20.55 -34.39 -20.30
N ASP A 75 -20.62 -35.52 -19.60
CA ASP A 75 -21.67 -36.52 -19.77
C ASP A 75 -23.04 -36.01 -19.30
N MET A 76 -23.10 -35.34 -18.14
CA MET A 76 -24.33 -34.70 -17.66
C MET A 76 -24.85 -33.64 -18.64
N THR A 77 -23.96 -32.84 -19.21
CA THR A 77 -24.30 -31.80 -20.20
C THR A 77 -24.82 -32.43 -21.50
N ARG A 78 -24.27 -33.58 -21.93
CA ARG A 78 -24.75 -34.30 -23.12
C ARG A 78 -26.15 -34.90 -22.92
N GLN A 79 -26.46 -35.41 -21.73
CA GLN A 79 -27.78 -35.97 -21.41
C GLN A 79 -28.89 -34.91 -21.37
N GLN A 80 -28.58 -33.65 -21.00
CA GLN A 80 -29.54 -32.54 -21.06
C GLN A 80 -29.89 -32.10 -22.50
N ASN A 81 -29.03 -32.43 -23.48
CA ASN A 81 -29.20 -32.05 -24.88
C ASN A 81 -29.87 -33.14 -25.75
N THR A 82 -30.22 -34.32 -25.19
CA THR A 82 -30.92 -35.37 -25.94
C THR A 82 -32.44 -35.10 -26.01
N PRO A 83 -33.10 -35.17 -27.20
CA PRO A 83 -34.46 -34.66 -27.39
C PRO A 83 -35.61 -35.53 -26.86
N THR A 84 -35.34 -36.55 -26.04
CA THR A 84 -36.26 -37.70 -25.92
C THR A 84 -37.28 -37.64 -24.78
N ASP A 85 -37.35 -36.58 -23.97
CA ASP A 85 -38.52 -36.36 -23.10
C ASP A 85 -38.71 -34.88 -22.76
N GLN A 86 -39.80 -34.29 -23.26
CA GLN A 86 -40.17 -32.87 -23.10
C GLN A 86 -40.61 -32.48 -21.67
N SER A 87 -40.29 -33.25 -20.63
CA SER A 87 -40.84 -33.10 -19.28
C SER A 87 -39.85 -32.67 -18.18
N THR A 88 -38.54 -32.49 -18.46
CA THR A 88 -37.53 -32.35 -17.37
C THR A 88 -36.51 -31.19 -17.45
N ASN A 89 -36.59 -30.26 -18.40
CA ASN A 89 -35.60 -29.17 -18.57
C ASN A 89 -35.79 -27.91 -17.67
N ASN A 90 -36.04 -28.13 -16.38
CA ASN A 90 -36.16 -27.08 -15.35
C ASN A 90 -35.05 -27.14 -14.28
N SER A 91 -33.88 -27.70 -14.62
CA SER A 91 -32.75 -27.73 -13.69
C SER A 91 -31.79 -26.57 -13.96
N SER A 92 -31.29 -25.93 -12.90
CA SER A 92 -30.18 -24.96 -12.98
C SER A 92 -28.98 -25.52 -12.23
N THR A 93 -27.80 -25.43 -12.83
CA THR A 93 -26.60 -26.11 -12.32
C THR A 93 -25.42 -25.16 -12.24
N ILE A 94 -24.65 -25.24 -11.15
CA ILE A 94 -23.33 -24.60 -11.00
C ILE A 94 -22.27 -25.70 -10.95
N ASN A 95 -21.27 -25.61 -11.83
CA ASN A 95 -20.01 -26.35 -11.74
C ASN A 95 -18.93 -25.38 -11.28
N LEU A 96 -18.35 -25.62 -10.11
CA LEU A 96 -17.42 -24.71 -9.45
C LEU A 96 -16.15 -25.44 -9.05
N ILE A 97 -15.00 -24.92 -9.48
CA ILE A 97 -13.70 -25.29 -8.92
C ILE A 97 -13.26 -24.20 -7.96
N LEU A 98 -12.92 -24.59 -6.73
CA LEU A 98 -12.26 -23.76 -5.74
C LEU A 98 -10.78 -24.11 -5.76
N ALA A 99 -9.98 -23.19 -6.29
CA ALA A 99 -8.54 -23.30 -6.41
C ALA A 99 -7.88 -22.77 -5.14
N SER A 100 -6.92 -23.52 -4.59
CA SER A 100 -6.24 -23.20 -3.34
C SER A 100 -5.57 -21.82 -3.39
N GLN A 101 -5.39 -21.22 -2.22
CA GLN A 101 -4.58 -20.02 -2.07
C GLN A 101 -3.09 -20.31 -2.26
N MET A 102 -2.45 -19.51 -3.10
CA MET A 102 -1.02 -19.53 -3.43
C MET A 102 -0.34 -18.27 -2.90
N SER A 103 0.99 -18.13 -3.05
CA SER A 103 1.71 -16.90 -2.64
C SER A 103 1.28 -15.68 -3.44
N SER A 104 0.98 -15.89 -4.72
CA SER A 104 0.46 -14.88 -5.63
C SER A 104 -0.59 -15.49 -6.56
N LEU A 105 -1.47 -14.67 -7.16
CA LEU A 105 -2.55 -15.17 -8.01
C LEU A 105 -2.10 -15.67 -9.39
N ASP A 106 -0.92 -15.24 -9.85
CA ASP A 106 -0.28 -15.72 -11.09
C ASP A 106 0.34 -17.12 -10.93
N GLU A 107 0.59 -17.56 -9.70
CA GLU A 107 0.89 -18.94 -9.36
C GLU A 107 -0.42 -19.72 -9.24
N LEU A 108 -0.66 -20.65 -10.14
CA LEU A 108 -1.89 -21.45 -10.19
C LEU A 108 -1.69 -22.81 -9.54
N PRO A 109 -2.66 -23.28 -8.72
CA PRO A 109 -2.59 -24.55 -8.00
C PRO A 109 -2.84 -25.80 -8.89
N PHE A 110 -2.44 -25.74 -10.16
CA PHE A 110 -2.71 -26.76 -11.18
C PHE A 110 -1.45 -27.10 -11.96
N THR A 111 -1.44 -28.23 -12.67
CA THR A 111 -0.48 -28.42 -13.78
C THR A 111 -0.95 -27.63 -15.00
N GLN A 112 -0.01 -27.30 -15.89
CA GLN A 112 -0.35 -26.60 -17.15
C GLN A 112 -1.37 -27.37 -17.99
N LYS A 113 -1.26 -28.70 -18.03
CA LYS A 113 -2.21 -29.59 -18.72
C LYS A 113 -3.60 -29.53 -18.05
N ALA A 114 -3.66 -29.71 -16.73
CA ALA A 114 -4.91 -29.64 -15.97
C ALA A 114 -5.62 -28.29 -16.18
N TYR A 115 -4.87 -27.20 -16.18
CA TYR A 115 -5.43 -25.87 -16.44
C TYR A 115 -5.99 -25.74 -17.87
N SER A 116 -5.27 -26.25 -18.88
CA SER A 116 -5.76 -26.32 -20.26
C SER A 116 -7.06 -27.14 -20.38
N ASP A 117 -7.16 -28.24 -19.66
CA ASP A 117 -8.36 -29.09 -19.63
C ASP A 117 -9.53 -28.37 -18.96
N ILE A 118 -9.29 -27.65 -17.86
CA ILE A 118 -10.31 -26.79 -17.21
C ILE A 118 -10.81 -25.73 -18.20
N MET A 119 -9.89 -24.99 -18.83
CA MET A 119 -10.23 -23.90 -19.75
C MET A 119 -11.09 -24.40 -20.91
N SER A 120 -10.74 -25.55 -21.50
CA SER A 120 -11.46 -26.13 -22.64
C SER A 120 -12.78 -26.80 -22.26
N GLN A 121 -12.80 -27.65 -21.23
CA GLN A 121 -13.98 -28.44 -20.86
C GLN A 121 -15.02 -27.62 -20.09
N MET A 122 -14.59 -26.72 -19.21
CA MET A 122 -15.50 -25.80 -18.51
C MET A 122 -15.80 -24.52 -19.31
N ARG A 123 -15.17 -24.35 -20.48
CA ARG A 123 -15.31 -23.17 -21.35
C ARG A 123 -15.04 -21.87 -20.60
N ILE A 124 -13.94 -21.84 -19.86
CA ILE A 124 -13.48 -20.62 -19.19
C ILE A 124 -12.76 -19.77 -20.22
N HIS A 125 -13.13 -18.50 -20.31
CA HIS A 125 -12.56 -17.59 -21.31
C HIS A 125 -11.18 -17.06 -20.85
N GLY A 126 -10.20 -17.05 -21.75
CA GLY A 126 -8.81 -16.65 -21.48
C GLY A 126 -8.60 -15.22 -20.94
N SER A 127 -9.63 -14.37 -20.99
CA SER A 127 -9.59 -13.03 -20.38
C SER A 127 -9.36 -13.05 -18.86
N ILE A 128 -9.58 -14.18 -18.19
CA ILE A 128 -9.27 -14.35 -16.75
C ILE A 128 -7.79 -14.11 -16.44
N VAL A 129 -6.87 -14.51 -17.32
CA VAL A 129 -5.41 -14.35 -17.11
C VAL A 129 -5.03 -12.89 -16.95
N ARG A 130 -5.75 -11.99 -17.63
CA ARG A 130 -5.56 -10.54 -17.50
C ARG A 130 -6.09 -10.01 -16.20
N ALA A 131 -7.19 -10.56 -15.68
CA ALA A 131 -7.66 -10.19 -14.36
C ALA A 131 -6.60 -10.61 -13.33
N ILE A 132 -6.12 -11.86 -13.39
CA ILE A 132 -5.06 -12.42 -12.54
C ILE A 132 -3.74 -11.65 -12.59
N ASN A 133 -3.39 -11.03 -13.73
CA ASN A 133 -2.14 -10.27 -13.86
C ASN A 133 -2.25 -8.76 -13.56
N ARG A 134 -3.44 -8.26 -13.15
CA ARG A 134 -3.63 -6.87 -12.68
C ARG A 134 -3.20 -6.68 -11.22
N ASN A 135 -1.90 -6.54 -10.97
CA ASN A 135 -1.31 -6.61 -9.62
C ASN A 135 -1.77 -5.57 -8.58
N THR A 136 -2.64 -4.61 -8.89
CA THR A 136 -2.98 -3.52 -7.94
C THR A 136 -4.44 -3.13 -7.84
N GLN A 137 -5.31 -3.47 -8.79
CA GLN A 137 -6.68 -2.96 -8.82
C GLN A 137 -7.70 -4.08 -8.91
N CYS A 138 -8.69 -4.01 -8.02
CA CYS A 138 -9.88 -4.82 -8.13
C CYS A 138 -10.59 -4.58 -9.47
N THR A 139 -11.23 -5.61 -10.02
CA THR A 139 -11.88 -5.53 -11.33
C THR A 139 -13.16 -6.34 -11.33
N PHE A 140 -14.22 -5.79 -11.91
CA PHE A 140 -15.33 -6.55 -12.44
C PHE A 140 -15.43 -6.31 -13.96
N SER A 141 -15.65 -7.37 -14.72
CA SER A 141 -15.91 -7.30 -16.16
C SER A 141 -16.95 -8.33 -16.57
N ALA A 142 -17.86 -7.90 -17.44
CA ALA A 142 -18.85 -8.73 -18.10
C ALA A 142 -18.62 -8.70 -19.61
N LEU A 143 -18.73 -9.85 -20.26
CA LEU A 143 -18.53 -10.01 -21.69
C LEU A 143 -19.56 -11.02 -22.24
N PRO A 144 -20.54 -10.60 -23.04
CA PRO A 144 -21.30 -11.55 -23.84
C PRO A 144 -20.35 -12.19 -24.85
N PHE A 145 -20.36 -13.52 -24.93
CA PHE A 145 -19.44 -14.27 -25.75
C PHE A 145 -20.14 -15.47 -26.40
N VAL A 146 -19.71 -15.81 -27.61
CA VAL A 146 -20.32 -16.85 -28.43
C VAL A 146 -19.28 -17.91 -28.75
N TRP A 147 -19.51 -19.14 -28.30
CA TRP A 147 -18.62 -20.27 -28.52
C TRP A 147 -18.93 -20.96 -29.84
N SER A 148 -17.92 -21.14 -30.69
CA SER A 148 -18.01 -21.96 -31.89
C SER A 148 -17.74 -23.43 -31.52
N CYS A 149 -18.75 -24.29 -31.64
CA CYS A 149 -18.63 -25.72 -31.39
C CYS A 149 -19.02 -26.50 -32.65
N GLY A 150 -18.06 -26.75 -33.54
CA GLY A 150 -18.34 -27.33 -34.85
C GLY A 150 -19.29 -26.43 -35.65
N ASN A 151 -20.47 -26.95 -35.99
CA ASN A 151 -21.51 -26.21 -36.74
C ASN A 151 -22.49 -25.45 -35.84
N SER A 152 -22.40 -25.63 -34.51
CA SER A 152 -23.30 -25.01 -33.54
C SER A 152 -22.64 -23.81 -32.86
N VAL A 153 -23.47 -22.80 -32.60
CA VAL A 153 -23.08 -21.53 -31.99
C VAL A 153 -23.72 -21.48 -30.61
N ILE A 154 -22.92 -21.41 -29.54
CA ILE A 154 -23.42 -21.50 -28.17
C ILE A 154 -23.22 -20.14 -27.49
N PRO A 155 -24.29 -19.36 -27.25
CA PRO A 155 -24.20 -18.08 -26.57
C PRO A 155 -23.88 -18.28 -25.08
N SER A 156 -23.12 -17.36 -24.52
CA SER A 156 -22.74 -17.35 -23.11
C SER A 156 -22.48 -15.94 -22.62
N ILE A 157 -22.43 -15.77 -21.30
CA ILE A 157 -22.01 -14.52 -20.66
C ILE A 157 -20.85 -14.84 -19.72
N VAL A 158 -19.72 -14.19 -19.95
CA VAL A 158 -18.48 -14.37 -19.18
C VAL A 158 -18.36 -13.23 -18.17
N TYR A 159 -18.13 -13.57 -16.91
CA TYR A 159 -17.77 -12.64 -15.85
C TYR A 159 -16.39 -12.95 -15.31
N ASN A 160 -15.55 -11.93 -15.17
CA ASN A 160 -14.30 -12.04 -14.42
C ASN A 160 -14.29 -10.99 -13.31
N CYS A 161 -13.99 -11.46 -12.10
CA CYS A 161 -13.80 -10.64 -10.92
C CYS A 161 -12.37 -10.83 -10.38
N ARG A 162 -11.81 -9.79 -9.78
CA ARG A 162 -10.62 -9.86 -8.94
C ARG A 162 -10.75 -8.89 -7.79
N THR A 163 -10.35 -9.32 -6.60
CA THR A 163 -10.20 -8.46 -5.43
C THR A 163 -8.98 -7.54 -5.56
N ALA A 164 -8.76 -6.68 -4.58
CA ALA A 164 -7.56 -5.87 -4.56
C ALA A 164 -6.33 -6.68 -4.10
N GLY A 165 -5.36 -6.87 -5.01
CA GLY A 165 -4.07 -7.50 -4.72
C GLY A 165 -3.11 -6.67 -3.86
N SER A 166 -3.58 -5.55 -3.31
CA SER A 166 -2.78 -4.70 -2.40
C SER A 166 -2.82 -5.18 -0.95
N TRP A 167 -3.71 -6.11 -0.62
CA TRP A 167 -3.85 -6.72 0.71
C TRP A 167 -3.81 -8.24 0.59
N GLU A 168 -3.39 -8.90 1.66
CA GLU A 168 -3.39 -10.36 1.75
C GLU A 168 -4.78 -10.96 1.48
N GLY A 169 -4.80 -12.21 1.01
CA GLY A 169 -6.04 -12.90 0.63
C GLY A 169 -6.60 -12.45 -0.73
N ASP A 170 -5.73 -12.12 -1.69
CA ASP A 170 -6.16 -11.79 -3.06
C ASP A 170 -6.80 -13.02 -3.73
N MET A 171 -7.92 -12.79 -4.39
CA MET A 171 -8.76 -13.78 -5.05
C MET A 171 -9.14 -13.32 -6.45
N ALA A 172 -9.42 -14.28 -7.32
CA ALA A 172 -10.02 -14.04 -8.62
C ALA A 172 -11.17 -15.01 -8.86
N LEU A 173 -12.12 -14.63 -9.70
CA LEU A 173 -13.26 -15.47 -10.07
C LEU A 173 -13.49 -15.35 -11.56
N SER A 174 -13.59 -16.49 -12.24
CA SER A 174 -14.11 -16.58 -13.60
C SER A 174 -15.42 -17.34 -13.60
N VAL A 175 -16.42 -16.82 -14.30
CA VAL A 175 -17.75 -17.39 -14.42
C VAL A 175 -18.17 -17.34 -15.88
N THR A 176 -18.69 -18.45 -16.39
CA THR A 176 -19.29 -18.54 -17.73
C THR A 176 -20.69 -19.12 -17.59
N PHE A 177 -21.68 -18.29 -17.90
CA PHE A 177 -23.10 -18.64 -17.84
C PHE A 177 -23.62 -19.02 -19.23
N PHE A 178 -24.33 -20.14 -19.32
CA PHE A 178 -25.01 -20.62 -20.51
C PHE A 178 -26.53 -20.44 -20.36
N PRO A 179 -27.15 -19.47 -21.07
CA PRO A 179 -28.56 -19.15 -20.90
C PRO A 179 -29.51 -20.29 -21.26
N GLU A 180 -29.20 -21.04 -22.31
CA GLU A 180 -30.08 -22.11 -22.82
C GLU A 180 -30.22 -23.27 -21.84
N THR A 181 -29.11 -23.65 -21.19
CA THR A 181 -29.06 -24.78 -20.24
C THR A 181 -29.13 -24.35 -18.78
N LEU A 182 -29.20 -23.04 -18.49
CA LEU A 182 -29.12 -22.47 -17.14
C LEU A 182 -27.93 -23.02 -16.32
N THR A 183 -26.82 -23.29 -17.02
CA THR A 183 -25.60 -23.86 -16.44
C THR A 183 -24.55 -22.77 -16.26
N THR A 184 -23.93 -22.73 -15.08
CA THR A 184 -22.84 -21.82 -14.76
C THR A 184 -21.58 -22.61 -14.49
N ASN A 185 -20.53 -22.39 -15.28
CA ASN A 185 -19.21 -22.95 -15.03
C ASN A 185 -18.31 -21.88 -14.43
N ALA A 186 -17.62 -22.17 -13.33
CA ALA A 186 -16.81 -21.19 -12.66
C ALA A 186 -15.54 -21.78 -12.05
N VAL A 187 -14.52 -20.93 -11.95
CA VAL A 187 -13.28 -21.20 -11.23
C VAL A 187 -13.00 -20.02 -10.31
N TRP A 188 -12.91 -20.29 -9.01
CA TRP A 188 -12.57 -19.32 -7.98
C TRP A 188 -11.14 -19.59 -7.52
N TYR A 189 -10.26 -18.63 -7.70
CA TYR A 189 -8.84 -18.70 -7.39
C TYR A 189 -8.54 -17.98 -6.06
N GLY A 190 -7.55 -18.47 -5.31
CA GLY A 190 -7.12 -17.84 -4.07
C GLY A 190 -7.94 -18.23 -2.85
N CYS A 191 -8.67 -19.36 -2.89
CA CYS A 191 -9.49 -19.80 -1.78
C CYS A 191 -8.61 -20.38 -0.66
N ASP A 192 -8.60 -19.73 0.49
CA ASP A 192 -7.91 -20.30 1.66
C ASP A 192 -8.55 -21.63 2.09
N THR A 193 -7.71 -22.65 2.20
CA THR A 193 -8.06 -23.98 2.70
C THR A 193 -7.91 -24.07 4.22
N LYS A 194 -7.34 -23.06 4.89
CA LYS A 194 -7.24 -22.98 6.34
C LYS A 194 -8.59 -22.62 6.95
N GLU A 195 -8.88 -23.21 8.10
CA GLU A 195 -10.11 -22.94 8.84
C GLU A 195 -10.06 -21.53 9.43
N HIS A 196 -11.13 -20.77 9.21
CA HIS A 196 -11.34 -19.47 9.81
C HIS A 196 -12.39 -19.61 10.90
N HIS A 197 -12.08 -19.09 12.08
CA HIS A 197 -13.05 -19.02 13.17
C HIS A 197 -14.10 -17.95 12.84
N THR A 198 -15.22 -18.37 12.24
CA THR A 198 -16.30 -17.47 11.78
C THR A 198 -17.61 -17.93 12.43
N TYR A 199 -18.34 -17.02 13.09
CA TYR A 199 -19.60 -17.35 13.80
C TYR A 199 -19.48 -18.47 14.86
N GLY A 200 -18.33 -18.59 15.54
CA GLY A 200 -18.13 -19.63 16.56
C GLY A 200 -17.78 -21.03 16.01
N HIS A 201 -17.53 -21.14 14.71
CA HIS A 201 -17.15 -22.39 14.04
C HIS A 201 -15.90 -22.19 13.20
N ASP A 202 -15.03 -23.20 13.19
CA ASP A 202 -13.86 -23.26 12.33
C ASP A 202 -14.29 -23.78 10.95
N LEU A 203 -14.42 -22.87 9.98
CA LEU A 203 -14.93 -23.16 8.64
C LEU A 203 -13.93 -22.71 7.57
N THR A 204 -13.76 -23.51 6.52
CA THR A 204 -13.00 -23.11 5.33
C THR A 204 -13.87 -22.26 4.40
N ASN A 205 -13.24 -21.49 3.51
CA ASN A 205 -13.95 -20.74 2.47
C ASN A 205 -14.84 -21.65 1.61
N ALA A 206 -14.36 -22.86 1.32
CA ALA A 206 -15.13 -23.89 0.61
C ALA A 206 -16.41 -24.29 1.34
N ASN A 207 -16.36 -24.45 2.66
CA ASN A 207 -17.55 -24.77 3.47
C ASN A 207 -18.57 -23.62 3.45
N ILE A 208 -18.10 -22.37 3.57
CA ILE A 208 -18.97 -21.18 3.54
C ILE A 208 -19.67 -21.06 2.18
N ILE A 209 -18.92 -21.14 1.07
CA ILE A 209 -19.47 -21.02 -0.29
C ILE A 209 -20.46 -22.16 -0.56
N THR A 210 -20.07 -23.40 -0.26
CA THR A 210 -20.91 -24.57 -0.51
C THR A 210 -22.17 -24.54 0.35
N SER A 211 -22.07 -24.14 1.63
CA SER A 211 -23.24 -24.03 2.49
C SER A 211 -24.23 -22.98 1.98
N ARG A 212 -23.75 -21.82 1.51
CA ARG A 212 -24.64 -20.78 0.97
C ARG A 212 -25.30 -21.18 -0.34
N LEU A 213 -24.57 -21.87 -1.23
CA LEU A 213 -25.14 -22.39 -2.48
C LEU A 213 -26.08 -23.58 -2.26
N THR A 214 -25.81 -24.40 -1.24
CA THR A 214 -26.69 -25.51 -0.86
C THR A 214 -27.96 -24.96 -0.21
N ASN A 215 -27.84 -24.05 0.75
CA ASN A 215 -29.01 -23.46 1.43
C ASN A 215 -29.70 -22.35 0.61
N PHE A 216 -29.44 -22.27 -0.69
CA PHE A 216 -30.03 -21.27 -1.57
C PHE A 216 -31.53 -21.59 -1.78
N ASP A 217 -32.38 -20.61 -1.49
CA ASP A 217 -33.84 -20.75 -1.51
C ASP A 217 -34.48 -20.37 -2.86
N GLY A 218 -33.68 -19.89 -3.80
CA GLY A 218 -34.16 -19.51 -5.13
C GLY A 218 -34.38 -20.72 -6.05
N SER A 219 -35.29 -20.56 -7.00
CA SER A 219 -35.60 -21.63 -7.98
C SER A 219 -34.49 -21.89 -9.00
N TYR A 220 -33.70 -20.86 -9.34
CA TYR A 220 -32.62 -20.93 -10.32
C TYR A 220 -31.40 -20.14 -9.85
N PHE A 221 -30.21 -20.58 -10.26
CA PHE A 221 -29.00 -19.81 -10.02
C PHE A 221 -28.92 -18.65 -11.01
N HIS A 222 -29.03 -17.44 -10.47
CA HIS A 222 -28.85 -16.23 -11.26
C HIS A 222 -27.37 -16.08 -11.69
N PRO A 223 -27.06 -15.57 -12.89
CA PRO A 223 -25.67 -15.49 -13.39
C PRO A 223 -24.72 -14.69 -12.50
N LEU A 224 -25.26 -13.72 -11.75
CA LEU A 224 -24.51 -12.87 -10.82
C LEU A 224 -24.41 -13.43 -9.39
N ILE A 225 -24.93 -14.63 -9.09
CA ILE A 225 -24.88 -15.18 -7.72
C ILE A 225 -23.43 -15.32 -7.21
N LEU A 226 -22.54 -15.89 -8.03
CA LEU A 226 -21.12 -16.05 -7.68
C LEU A 226 -20.38 -14.70 -7.61
N PRO A 227 -20.53 -13.76 -8.58
CA PRO A 227 -20.01 -12.40 -8.44
C PRO A 227 -20.48 -11.67 -7.17
N THR A 228 -21.75 -11.84 -6.77
CA THR A 228 -22.28 -11.23 -5.54
C THR A 228 -21.67 -11.87 -4.29
N MET A 229 -21.57 -13.20 -4.24
CA MET A 229 -20.87 -13.87 -3.13
C MET A 229 -19.40 -13.44 -3.05
N PHE A 230 -18.71 -13.37 -4.20
CA PHE A 230 -17.34 -12.87 -4.29
C PHE A 230 -17.20 -11.45 -3.72
N ALA A 231 -18.19 -10.60 -3.97
CA ALA A 231 -18.23 -9.26 -3.41
C ALA A 231 -18.39 -9.22 -1.89
N GLU A 232 -19.12 -10.17 -1.30
CA GLU A 232 -19.24 -10.30 0.15
C GLU A 232 -17.92 -10.75 0.80
N PHE A 233 -17.16 -11.64 0.16
CA PHE A 233 -15.83 -12.03 0.64
C PHE A 233 -14.86 -10.84 0.65
N GLU A 234 -14.89 -9.99 -0.39
CA GLU A 234 -14.07 -8.78 -0.41
C GLU A 234 -14.51 -7.76 0.66
N ARG A 235 -15.82 -7.66 0.91
CA ARG A 235 -16.37 -6.87 2.01
C ARG A 235 -15.83 -7.31 3.36
N GLU A 236 -15.81 -8.61 3.68
CA GLU A 236 -15.23 -9.08 4.95
C GLU A 236 -13.76 -8.68 5.12
N ARG A 237 -12.94 -8.85 4.06
CA ARG A 237 -11.53 -8.43 4.07
C ARG A 237 -11.38 -6.94 4.34
N HIS A 238 -12.11 -6.10 3.59
CA HIS A 238 -12.05 -4.66 3.75
C HIS A 238 -12.54 -4.18 5.12
N VAL A 239 -13.65 -4.71 5.63
CA VAL A 239 -14.17 -4.36 6.97
C VAL A 239 -13.17 -4.70 8.07
N GLY A 240 -12.49 -5.85 7.95
CA GLY A 240 -11.40 -6.23 8.85
C GLY A 240 -10.27 -5.19 8.88
N LEU A 241 -9.85 -4.72 7.70
CA LEU A 241 -8.81 -3.69 7.56
C LEU A 241 -9.26 -2.33 8.09
N VAL A 242 -10.50 -1.92 7.79
CA VAL A 242 -11.09 -0.65 8.29
C VAL A 242 -11.09 -0.67 9.81
N ARG A 243 -11.53 -1.77 10.43
CA ARG A 243 -11.55 -1.92 11.89
C ARG A 243 -10.14 -1.82 12.48
N LYS A 244 -9.17 -2.55 11.90
CA LYS A 244 -7.76 -2.53 12.34
C LYS A 244 -7.18 -1.12 12.32
N TYR A 245 -7.24 -0.44 11.18
CA TYR A 245 -6.64 0.89 11.03
C TYR A 245 -7.40 1.96 11.81
N MET A 246 -8.72 1.84 11.95
CA MET A 246 -9.51 2.73 12.80
C MET A 246 -9.07 2.63 14.26
N THR A 247 -8.96 1.42 14.82
CA THR A 247 -8.53 1.21 16.21
C THR A 247 -7.13 1.76 16.45
N GLN A 248 -6.17 1.47 15.55
CA GLN A 248 -4.81 1.98 15.66
C GLN A 248 -4.77 3.52 15.55
N SER A 249 -5.54 4.11 14.65
CA SER A 249 -5.58 5.56 14.45
C SER A 249 -6.23 6.30 15.63
N VAL A 250 -7.33 5.77 16.17
CA VAL A 250 -7.97 6.34 17.38
C VAL A 250 -7.03 6.25 18.57
N GLN A 251 -6.36 5.11 18.77
CA GLN A 251 -5.35 4.97 19.83
C GLN A 251 -4.26 6.02 19.67
N ARG A 252 -3.74 6.21 18.45
CA ARG A 252 -2.72 7.21 18.19
C ARG A 252 -3.20 8.62 18.48
N ILE A 253 -4.42 8.99 18.07
CA ILE A 253 -5.00 10.31 18.38
C ILE A 253 -5.07 10.53 19.90
N ASN A 254 -5.48 9.53 20.66
CA ASN A 254 -5.51 9.60 22.12
C ASN A 254 -4.12 9.79 22.72
N ASP A 255 -3.12 9.06 22.22
CA ASP A 255 -1.72 9.19 22.65
C ASP A 255 -1.19 10.61 22.40
N LEU A 256 -1.56 11.23 21.27
CA LEU A 256 -1.18 12.61 20.94
C LEU A 256 -1.92 13.65 21.80
N ALA A 257 -3.20 13.40 22.10
CA ALA A 257 -4.00 14.31 22.91
C ALA A 257 -3.62 14.28 24.40
N TYR A 258 -3.19 13.11 24.91
CA TYR A 258 -2.91 12.89 26.33
C TYR A 258 -1.58 12.15 26.55
N PRO A 259 -0.42 12.77 26.24
CA PRO A 259 0.89 12.12 26.34
C PRO A 259 1.28 11.68 27.77
N ASN A 260 0.62 12.22 28.82
CA ASN A 260 0.99 11.98 30.23
C ASN A 260 0.26 10.81 30.91
N LEU A 261 -0.72 10.16 30.27
CA LEU A 261 -1.43 9.03 30.88
C LEU A 261 -0.57 7.75 30.94
N HIS A 262 0.31 7.53 29.96
CA HIS A 262 1.18 6.35 29.90
C HIS A 262 2.56 6.53 30.57
N ALA A 263 2.87 7.73 31.05
CA ALA A 263 4.13 8.00 31.76
C ALA A 263 4.07 7.58 33.26
N ASN A 264 2.91 7.69 33.90
CA ASN A 264 2.74 7.33 35.31
C ASN A 264 2.65 5.81 35.55
N ASP A 265 2.19 5.02 34.58
CA ASP A 265 2.12 3.54 34.71
C ASP A 265 3.50 2.85 34.62
N ARG A 266 4.55 3.57 34.22
CA ARG A 266 5.92 3.01 34.13
C ARG A 266 6.80 3.32 35.34
N SER A 267 6.38 4.16 36.28
CA SER A 267 7.18 4.56 37.43
C SER A 267 6.76 3.94 38.78
N GLU A 268 5.77 3.04 38.81
CA GLU A 268 5.34 2.37 40.05
C GLU A 268 5.72 0.88 40.08
N ILE A 269 6.99 0.56 39.82
CA ILE A 269 7.59 -0.67 40.33
C ILE A 269 9.00 -0.34 40.81
N GLU A 270 9.12 0.35 41.95
CA GLU A 270 10.21 0.14 42.89
C GLU A 270 10.01 0.94 44.19
N SER A 271 9.94 0.18 45.29
CA SER A 271 10.08 0.52 46.71
C SER A 271 8.85 0.99 47.54
N PRO A 272 8.61 0.37 48.73
CA PRO A 272 7.52 0.71 49.64
C PRO A 272 7.98 1.70 50.73
N HIS A 273 7.14 2.66 51.12
CA HIS A 273 6.83 2.99 52.53
C HIS A 273 5.83 4.16 52.64
N LEU A 274 5.01 4.08 53.68
CA LEU A 274 3.88 4.95 54.05
C LEU A 274 4.19 6.45 54.09
N SER A 275 3.28 7.27 53.56
CA SER A 275 2.61 8.30 54.36
C SER A 275 1.33 8.82 53.70
N THR A 276 0.27 8.72 54.48
CA THR A 276 -1.04 9.38 54.47
C THR A 276 -1.09 10.77 53.84
N GLY A 277 -2.03 10.98 52.92
CA GLY A 277 -2.37 12.30 52.37
C GLY A 277 -3.56 12.21 51.42
N ARG A 278 -4.77 12.28 51.97
CA ARG A 278 -6.05 12.39 51.27
C ARG A 278 -6.06 13.64 50.39
N ASN A 279 -6.31 13.48 49.09
CA ASN A 279 -6.97 14.49 48.27
C ASN A 279 -7.73 13.80 47.14
N ASP A 280 -9.06 13.87 47.25
CA ASP A 280 -10.01 13.63 46.18
C ASP A 280 -9.68 14.53 44.99
N GLY A 281 -9.52 13.92 43.83
CA GLY A 281 -9.46 14.58 42.54
C GLY A 281 -10.11 13.66 41.52
N ASP A 282 -11.45 13.68 41.48
CA ASP A 282 -12.23 13.13 40.38
C ASP A 282 -11.77 13.81 39.08
N TYR A 283 -11.06 13.07 38.23
CA TYR A 283 -10.80 13.49 36.86
C TYR A 283 -11.75 12.75 35.94
N GLU A 284 -12.95 13.31 35.81
CA GLU A 284 -13.97 12.85 34.89
C GLU A 284 -13.50 13.02 33.43
N LEU A 285 -13.47 11.91 32.68
CA LEU A 285 -13.33 11.94 31.23
C LEU A 285 -14.40 12.88 30.63
N PRO A 286 -14.07 13.84 29.74
CA PRO A 286 -15.05 14.79 29.23
C PRO A 286 -16.26 14.05 28.61
N GLU A 287 -17.48 14.39 29.01
CA GLU A 287 -18.72 13.72 28.58
C GLU A 287 -18.87 13.66 27.04
N LYS A 288 -18.32 14.64 26.31
CA LYS A 288 -18.27 14.63 24.84
C LYS A 288 -17.37 13.53 24.27
N LEU A 289 -16.28 13.20 24.96
CA LEU A 289 -15.36 12.12 24.60
C LEU A 289 -15.92 10.76 25.01
N LYS A 290 -16.61 10.67 26.16
CA LYS A 290 -17.42 9.48 26.49
C LYS A 290 -18.50 9.23 25.45
N ALA A 291 -19.15 10.29 24.93
CA ALA A 291 -20.16 10.19 23.87
C ALA A 291 -19.57 9.76 22.52
N VAL A 292 -18.39 10.26 22.15
CA VAL A 292 -17.69 9.85 20.92
C VAL A 292 -17.19 8.41 21.04
N LEU A 293 -16.56 8.04 22.15
CA LEU A 293 -16.12 6.68 22.42
C LEU A 293 -17.29 5.71 22.60
N SER A 294 -18.43 6.14 23.14
CA SER A 294 -19.64 5.32 23.25
C SER A 294 -20.35 5.16 21.90
N TYR A 295 -20.32 6.17 21.04
CA TYR A 295 -20.78 6.07 19.65
C TYR A 295 -19.92 5.07 18.85
N PHE A 296 -18.59 5.10 19.03
CA PHE A 296 -17.67 4.12 18.43
C PHE A 296 -17.72 2.73 19.10
N ARG A 297 -18.14 2.64 20.37
CA ARG A 297 -18.30 1.37 21.11
C ARG A 297 -19.67 0.73 20.90
N MET A 298 -20.70 1.50 20.55
CA MET A 298 -22.03 0.99 20.19
C MET A 298 -22.05 0.36 18.80
N THR A 299 -21.23 0.83 17.85
CA THR A 299 -21.02 0.15 16.56
C THR A 299 -20.10 -1.08 16.66
N ALA A 300 -19.46 -1.29 17.82
CA ALA A 300 -18.62 -2.45 18.13
C ALA A 300 -19.36 -3.59 18.87
N ARG A 301 -20.68 -3.47 19.11
CA ARG A 301 -21.49 -4.54 19.72
C ARG A 301 -22.48 -5.14 18.73
N THR A 302 -21.99 -6.07 17.95
CA THR A 302 -22.69 -7.33 17.74
C THR A 302 -21.65 -8.44 17.93
N GLU A 303 -21.87 -9.26 18.95
CA GLU A 303 -21.11 -10.48 19.29
C GLU A 303 -19.77 -10.33 20.06
N GLU A 304 -19.88 -10.20 21.39
CA GLU A 304 -18.96 -10.88 22.32
C GLU A 304 -19.79 -11.54 23.45
N PRO A 305 -19.70 -12.87 23.67
CA PRO A 305 -20.42 -13.53 24.74
C PRO A 305 -19.70 -13.42 26.09
N ALA A 306 -20.49 -13.21 27.13
CA ALA A 306 -20.05 -13.12 28.52
C ALA A 306 -19.45 -14.44 29.04
N ARG A 307 -18.17 -14.43 29.41
CA ARG A 307 -17.57 -15.50 30.22
C ARG A 307 -17.88 -15.27 31.71
N ARG A 308 -18.82 -16.04 32.26
CA ARG A 308 -18.88 -16.35 33.70
C ARG A 308 -17.96 -17.55 33.96
N ALA A 309 -16.88 -17.34 34.71
CA ALA A 309 -16.07 -18.43 35.22
C ALA A 309 -16.60 -18.86 36.61
N THR A 310 -17.15 -20.07 36.67
CA THR A 310 -17.35 -20.81 37.91
C THR A 310 -16.03 -21.50 38.26
N ILE A 311 -15.58 -21.31 39.49
CA ILE A 311 -14.39 -21.94 40.08
C ILE A 311 -14.66 -23.43 40.31
N GLN A 312 -13.79 -24.32 39.80
CA GLN A 312 -13.33 -25.54 40.50
C GLN A 312 -12.34 -26.36 39.65
N GLY A 313 -11.28 -26.86 40.31
CA GLY A 313 -10.62 -28.12 39.95
C GLY A 313 -9.27 -28.02 39.24
N ALA A 314 -8.20 -28.03 40.03
CA ALA A 314 -6.82 -28.22 39.57
C ALA A 314 -6.60 -29.64 39.02
N GLN A 315 -5.78 -29.78 37.95
CA GLN A 315 -4.52 -30.54 37.97
C GLN A 315 -3.76 -30.48 36.62
N ASN A 316 -2.44 -30.34 36.77
CA ASN A 316 -1.36 -30.14 35.82
C ASN A 316 -1.31 -31.06 34.59
N THR A 317 -1.02 -30.49 33.42
CA THR A 317 -0.03 -31.04 32.47
C THR A 317 0.50 -29.96 31.50
N HIS A 318 1.81 -29.99 31.30
CA HIS A 318 2.70 -29.14 30.49
C HIS A 318 2.09 -28.28 29.36
N HIS A 319 2.09 -26.95 29.53
CA HIS A 319 1.94 -26.00 28.43
C HIS A 319 3.28 -25.76 27.73
N ALA A 320 3.36 -26.18 26.47
CA ALA A 320 4.27 -25.60 25.51
C ALA A 320 3.93 -24.12 25.35
N ARG A 321 4.96 -23.28 25.49
CA ARG A 321 4.92 -21.82 25.47
C ARG A 321 4.49 -21.36 24.07
N LEU A 322 3.30 -20.79 23.94
CA LEU A 322 2.91 -20.03 22.75
C LEU A 322 3.85 -18.81 22.62
N PRO A 323 4.28 -18.43 21.41
CA PRO A 323 5.05 -17.20 21.21
C PRO A 323 4.19 -16.02 21.63
N ILE A 324 4.70 -15.24 22.57
CA ILE A 324 4.18 -13.91 22.88
C ILE A 324 4.38 -13.09 21.62
N GLU A 325 3.30 -12.66 20.96
CA GLU A 325 3.35 -11.62 19.94
C GLU A 325 4.12 -10.43 20.52
N GLU A 326 5.26 -10.17 19.90
CA GLU A 326 6.10 -9.02 20.18
C GLU A 326 5.22 -7.78 19.97
N LYS A 327 4.94 -7.05 21.06
CA LYS A 327 4.07 -5.88 21.03
C LYS A 327 4.75 -4.80 20.21
N ASP A 328 4.46 -4.78 18.91
CA ASP A 328 4.98 -3.82 17.94
C ASP A 328 4.89 -2.40 18.50
N ALA A 329 5.97 -1.63 18.35
CA ALA A 329 5.95 -0.21 18.67
C ALA A 329 4.78 0.46 17.92
N PRO A 330 4.02 1.38 18.56
CA PRO A 330 2.86 1.99 17.94
C PRO A 330 3.24 2.63 16.60
N GLU A 331 2.56 2.22 15.53
CA GLU A 331 2.83 2.71 14.18
C GLU A 331 2.81 4.25 14.17
N PRO A 332 3.83 4.92 13.58
CA PRO A 332 3.84 6.37 13.51
C PRO A 332 2.57 6.94 12.85
N ALA A 333 2.10 8.10 13.31
CA ALA A 333 0.85 8.71 12.83
C ALA A 333 0.79 8.85 11.29
N VAL A 334 1.91 9.15 10.65
CA VAL A 334 1.95 9.29 9.18
C VAL A 334 1.75 7.95 8.46
N VAL A 335 2.21 6.84 9.06
CA VAL A 335 1.98 5.48 8.53
C VAL A 335 0.50 5.18 8.52
N LEU A 336 -0.16 5.37 9.66
CA LEU A 336 -1.56 5.08 9.86
C LEU A 336 -2.42 5.95 8.94
N TRP A 337 -2.06 7.22 8.78
CA TRP A 337 -2.68 8.13 7.83
C TRP A 337 -2.55 7.63 6.38
N GLN A 338 -1.35 7.19 5.97
CA GLN A 338 -1.10 6.69 4.62
C GLN A 338 -1.87 5.38 4.35
N ASN A 339 -1.82 4.43 5.29
CA ASN A 339 -2.50 3.15 5.18
C ASN A 339 -4.02 3.31 5.13
N THR A 340 -4.58 4.19 5.98
CA THR A 340 -6.02 4.48 5.99
C THR A 340 -6.47 5.20 4.72
N SER A 341 -5.67 6.14 4.21
CA SER A 341 -5.95 6.82 2.95
C SER A 341 -5.89 5.87 1.76
N PHE A 342 -4.90 4.97 1.74
CA PHE A 342 -4.78 3.94 0.71
C PHE A 342 -5.94 2.95 0.74
N LEU A 343 -6.38 2.53 1.94
CA LEU A 343 -7.57 1.71 2.11
C LEU A 343 -8.83 2.43 1.58
N SER A 344 -9.04 3.69 1.96
CA SER A 344 -10.17 4.51 1.48
C SER A 344 -10.26 4.52 -0.06
N ASN A 345 -9.12 4.69 -0.74
CA ASN A 345 -9.07 4.60 -2.21
C ASN A 345 -9.44 3.20 -2.73
N GLY A 346 -9.00 2.13 -2.06
CA GLY A 346 -9.41 0.76 -2.34
C GLY A 346 -10.91 0.55 -2.25
N LEU A 347 -11.52 1.03 -1.16
CA LEU A 347 -12.97 0.98 -0.94
C LEU A 347 -13.72 1.70 -2.07
N CYS A 348 -13.29 2.90 -2.46
CA CYS A 348 -13.85 3.65 -3.61
C CYS A 348 -13.75 2.87 -4.93
N ASN A 349 -12.60 2.24 -5.19
CA ASN A 349 -12.38 1.43 -6.38
C ASN A 349 -13.30 0.20 -6.42
N TRP A 350 -13.47 -0.47 -5.27
CA TRP A 350 -14.35 -1.62 -5.14
C TRP A 350 -15.82 -1.24 -5.28
N GLN A 351 -16.24 -0.14 -4.63
CA GLN A 351 -17.59 0.41 -4.78
C GLN A 351 -17.91 0.72 -6.25
N THR A 352 -16.92 1.21 -7.01
CA THR A 352 -17.08 1.41 -8.46
C THR A 352 -17.30 0.08 -9.19
N GLN A 353 -16.68 -1.03 -8.76
CA GLN A 353 -16.97 -2.34 -9.34
C GLN A 353 -18.37 -2.85 -8.94
N LEU A 354 -18.83 -2.63 -7.70
CA LEU A 354 -20.19 -2.95 -7.27
C LEU A 354 -21.25 -2.25 -8.13
N ARG A 355 -21.04 -0.97 -8.45
CA ARG A 355 -21.91 -0.22 -9.37
C ARG A 355 -21.93 -0.82 -10.78
N LYS A 356 -20.83 -1.39 -11.26
CA LYS A 356 -20.81 -2.12 -12.54
C LYS A 356 -21.56 -3.45 -12.47
N ILE A 357 -21.51 -4.15 -11.34
CA ILE A 357 -22.33 -5.37 -11.11
C ILE A 357 -23.82 -4.99 -11.13
N LEU A 358 -24.17 -3.88 -10.48
CA LEU A 358 -25.54 -3.35 -10.47
C LEU A 358 -26.02 -2.98 -11.89
N GLN A 359 -25.18 -2.30 -12.67
CA GLN A 359 -25.48 -2.00 -14.08
C GLN A 359 -25.69 -3.29 -14.89
N GLN A 360 -24.81 -4.28 -14.72
CA GLN A 360 -24.92 -5.55 -15.42
C GLN A 360 -26.23 -6.29 -15.10
N LEU A 361 -26.76 -6.11 -13.88
CA LEU A 361 -28.04 -6.70 -13.50
C LEU A 361 -29.22 -6.10 -14.30
N GLN A 362 -29.15 -4.80 -14.62
CA GLN A 362 -30.11 -4.14 -15.51
C GLN A 362 -29.93 -4.61 -16.95
N ASP A 363 -28.69 -4.64 -17.43
CA ASP A 363 -28.37 -5.09 -18.79
C ASP A 363 -28.81 -6.55 -19.04
N LEU A 364 -28.76 -7.40 -18.01
CA LEU A 364 -29.26 -8.79 -18.08
C LEU A 364 -30.78 -8.86 -18.23
N ASP A 365 -31.52 -8.00 -17.54
CA ASP A 365 -32.99 -7.97 -17.67
C ASP A 365 -33.42 -7.49 -19.06
N ASP A 366 -32.76 -6.44 -19.56
CA ASP A 366 -32.99 -5.88 -20.89
C ASP A 366 -32.68 -6.89 -22.01
N THR A 367 -31.61 -7.68 -21.84
CA THR A 367 -31.20 -8.72 -22.80
C THR A 367 -31.91 -10.05 -22.59
N LYS A 368 -32.88 -10.15 -21.66
CA LYS A 368 -33.56 -11.39 -21.28
C LYS A 368 -32.57 -12.53 -21.00
N PHE A 369 -31.46 -12.19 -20.35
CA PHE A 369 -30.37 -13.11 -19.98
C PHE A 369 -29.72 -13.83 -21.17
N GLY A 370 -29.97 -13.42 -22.43
CA GLY A 370 -29.52 -14.12 -23.63
C GLY A 370 -30.30 -15.40 -23.96
N ILE A 371 -31.48 -15.61 -23.38
CA ILE A 371 -32.34 -16.76 -23.66
C ILE A 371 -33.07 -16.56 -25.00
N SER A 372 -32.97 -17.54 -25.91
CA SER A 372 -33.66 -17.51 -27.21
C SER A 372 -35.19 -17.59 -27.03
N THR A 373 -35.92 -16.67 -27.66
CA THR A 373 -37.40 -16.58 -27.55
C THR A 373 -38.14 -17.42 -28.60
N ILE A 374 -37.45 -18.32 -29.30
CA ILE A 374 -37.97 -19.02 -30.48
C ILE A 374 -38.85 -20.24 -30.10
N GLU A 375 -38.74 -20.77 -28.88
CA GLU A 375 -39.51 -21.94 -28.41
C GLU A 375 -40.38 -21.61 -27.18
N ASN A 376 -41.63 -22.11 -27.16
CA ASN A 376 -42.59 -22.08 -26.05
C ASN A 376 -42.55 -20.84 -25.13
N SER A 377 -43.24 -19.77 -25.54
CA SER A 377 -43.27 -18.47 -24.85
C SER A 377 -43.58 -18.57 -23.34
N GLN A 378 -44.45 -19.49 -22.92
CA GLN A 378 -44.87 -19.60 -21.52
C GLN A 378 -43.80 -20.21 -20.60
N GLN A 379 -43.02 -21.19 -21.08
CA GLN A 379 -41.91 -21.77 -20.31
C GLN A 379 -40.74 -20.81 -20.22
N VAL A 380 -40.39 -20.13 -21.32
CA VAL A 380 -39.34 -19.09 -21.34
C VAL A 380 -39.70 -17.95 -20.39
N GLU A 381 -40.93 -17.47 -20.42
CA GLU A 381 -41.37 -16.40 -19.51
C GLU A 381 -41.29 -16.86 -18.05
N SER A 382 -41.68 -18.10 -17.73
CA SER A 382 -41.54 -18.64 -16.37
C SER A 382 -40.09 -18.69 -15.88
N LYS A 383 -39.13 -19.00 -16.77
CA LYS A 383 -37.69 -18.98 -16.47
C LYS A 383 -37.19 -17.57 -16.19
N LEU A 384 -37.59 -16.62 -17.03
CA LEU A 384 -37.24 -15.20 -16.89
C LEU A 384 -37.79 -14.60 -15.59
N VAL A 385 -39.05 -14.89 -15.24
CA VAL A 385 -39.66 -14.40 -13.99
C VAL A 385 -38.89 -14.90 -12.77
N ARG A 386 -38.52 -16.18 -12.72
CA ARG A 386 -37.75 -16.75 -11.60
C ARG A 386 -36.33 -16.19 -11.52
N LEU A 387 -35.66 -15.96 -12.67
CA LEU A 387 -34.35 -15.30 -12.69
C LEU A 387 -34.45 -13.84 -12.23
N ARG A 388 -35.48 -13.11 -12.64
CA ARG A 388 -35.74 -11.72 -12.19
C ARG A 388 -36.00 -11.64 -10.69
N GLU A 389 -36.72 -12.61 -10.11
CA GLU A 389 -36.96 -12.65 -8.66
C GLU A 389 -35.64 -12.74 -7.90
N VAL A 390 -34.76 -13.67 -8.28
CA VAL A 390 -33.42 -13.78 -7.68
C VAL A 390 -32.58 -12.53 -7.97
N GLY A 391 -32.69 -11.99 -9.19
CA GLY A 391 -32.04 -10.74 -9.58
C GLY A 391 -32.45 -9.55 -8.70
N PHE A 392 -33.72 -9.46 -8.30
CA PHE A 392 -34.18 -8.42 -7.38
C PHE A 392 -33.52 -8.54 -6.00
N ARG A 393 -33.40 -9.77 -5.46
CA ARG A 393 -32.71 -10.01 -4.18
C ARG A 393 -31.23 -9.66 -4.26
N ILE A 394 -30.56 -10.03 -5.36
CA ILE A 394 -29.16 -9.67 -5.62
C ILE A 394 -29.02 -8.15 -5.72
N LYS A 395 -29.92 -7.47 -6.42
CA LYS A 395 -29.93 -6.01 -6.57
C LYS A 395 -29.98 -5.32 -5.21
N THR A 396 -30.92 -5.72 -4.35
CA THR A 396 -31.04 -5.18 -2.99
C THR A 396 -29.75 -5.40 -2.22
N ARG A 397 -29.18 -6.62 -2.25
CA ARG A 397 -27.94 -6.91 -1.54
C ARG A 397 -26.74 -6.10 -2.02
N ILE A 398 -26.60 -5.89 -3.33
CA ILE A 398 -25.53 -5.05 -3.90
C ILE A 398 -25.70 -3.58 -3.50
N LEU A 399 -26.94 -3.07 -3.44
CA LEU A 399 -27.21 -1.71 -2.94
C LEU A 399 -26.83 -1.58 -1.46
N ASP A 400 -27.22 -2.54 -0.62
CA ASP A 400 -26.83 -2.56 0.80
C ASP A 400 -25.31 -2.56 0.97
N LEU A 401 -24.58 -3.32 0.14
CA LEU A 401 -23.12 -3.30 0.13
C LEU A 401 -22.59 -1.92 -0.28
N ILE A 402 -23.15 -1.28 -1.31
CA ILE A 402 -22.70 0.07 -1.72
C ILE A 402 -22.87 1.07 -0.58
N ASP A 403 -24.00 1.06 0.11
CA ASP A 403 -24.31 1.94 1.24
C ASP A 403 -23.37 1.67 2.43
N GLU A 404 -23.07 0.40 2.70
CA GLU A 404 -22.10 0.01 3.72
C GLU A 404 -20.69 0.51 3.39
N TYR A 405 -20.26 0.38 2.13
CA TYR A 405 -18.98 0.92 1.69
C TYR A 405 -18.93 2.46 1.78
N ASP A 406 -20.02 3.17 1.48
CA ASP A 406 -20.11 4.62 1.68
C ASP A 406 -19.87 5.00 3.14
N GLU A 407 -20.44 4.24 4.08
CA GLU A 407 -20.20 4.44 5.51
C GLU A 407 -18.74 4.22 5.89
N HIS A 408 -18.12 3.12 5.44
CA HIS A 408 -16.71 2.85 5.73
C HIS A 408 -15.76 3.85 5.10
N ILE A 409 -16.04 4.35 3.89
CA ILE A 409 -15.27 5.42 3.25
C ILE A 409 -15.37 6.70 4.10
N ARG A 410 -16.57 7.08 4.56
CA ARG A 410 -16.75 8.23 5.46
C ARG A 410 -15.96 8.06 6.76
N GLN A 411 -15.98 6.87 7.35
CA GLN A 411 -15.21 6.55 8.55
C GLN A 411 -13.71 6.70 8.33
N CYS A 412 -13.16 6.14 7.25
CA CYS A 412 -11.76 6.29 6.88
C CYS A 412 -11.37 7.77 6.68
N ASN A 413 -12.22 8.56 6.02
CA ASN A 413 -11.96 9.98 5.82
C ASN A 413 -12.01 10.76 7.13
N HIS A 414 -13.00 10.49 7.99
CA HIS A 414 -13.13 11.15 9.29
C HIS A 414 -11.91 10.91 10.18
N ILE A 415 -11.45 9.66 10.30
CA ILE A 415 -10.30 9.34 11.15
C ILE A 415 -8.99 9.88 10.57
N THR A 416 -8.86 9.91 9.25
CA THR A 416 -7.71 10.49 8.54
C THR A 416 -7.59 11.99 8.83
N GLU A 417 -8.70 12.73 8.80
CA GLU A 417 -8.73 14.15 9.19
C GLU A 417 -8.51 14.36 10.69
N GLY A 418 -9.08 13.49 11.54
CA GLY A 418 -8.84 13.52 12.99
C GLY A 418 -7.36 13.34 13.34
N LEU A 419 -6.69 12.37 12.70
CA LEU A 419 -5.26 12.09 12.90
C LEU A 419 -4.38 13.25 12.41
N ARG A 420 -4.75 13.84 11.27
CA ARG A 420 -4.08 15.04 10.73
C ARG A 420 -4.20 16.21 11.70
N LEU A 421 -5.39 16.49 12.21
CA LEU A 421 -5.63 17.58 13.16
C LEU A 421 -4.85 17.37 14.46
N ALA A 422 -4.91 16.17 15.05
CA ALA A 422 -4.19 15.85 16.28
C ALA A 422 -2.68 16.07 16.12
N THR A 423 -2.11 15.59 15.00
CA THR A 423 -0.67 15.76 14.69
C THR A 423 -0.30 17.24 14.50
N GLN A 424 -1.15 18.03 13.83
CA GLN A 424 -0.91 19.47 13.65
C GLN A 424 -0.96 20.24 14.98
N LEU A 425 -1.90 19.89 15.87
CA LEU A 425 -2.00 20.49 17.19
C LEU A 425 -0.78 20.17 18.05
N GLU A 426 -0.30 18.93 18.02
CA GLU A 426 0.92 18.52 18.73
C GLU A 426 2.15 19.30 18.23
N LEU A 427 2.33 19.41 16.91
CA LEU A 427 3.44 20.16 16.33
C LEU A 427 3.40 21.66 16.73
N ASN A 428 2.20 22.24 16.80
CA ASN A 428 2.03 23.62 17.27
C ASN A 428 2.36 23.75 18.76
N ASP A 429 1.93 22.81 19.61
CA ASP A 429 2.26 22.83 21.04
C ASP A 429 3.77 22.68 21.29
N ILE A 430 4.43 21.79 20.54
CA ILE A 430 5.90 21.65 20.55
C ILE A 430 6.55 22.97 20.12
N GLY A 431 6.10 23.58 19.02
CA GLY A 431 6.61 24.87 18.56
C GLY A 431 6.45 26.00 19.60
N HIS A 432 5.35 26.01 20.34
CA HIS A 432 5.15 26.96 21.44
C HIS A 432 6.07 26.69 22.63
N LYS A 433 6.29 25.43 23.00
CA LYS A 433 7.23 25.03 24.05
C LYS A 433 8.66 25.42 23.66
N ASP A 434 9.07 25.16 22.41
CA ASP A 434 10.39 25.53 21.89
C ASP A 434 10.61 27.04 21.82
N ALA A 435 9.58 27.82 21.45
CA ALA A 435 9.67 29.28 21.51
C ALA A 435 9.91 29.78 22.95
N ARG A 436 9.25 29.17 23.94
CA ARG A 436 9.43 29.51 25.35
C ARG A 436 10.83 29.12 25.86
N THR A 437 11.33 27.93 25.53
CA THR A 437 12.68 27.50 25.92
C THR A 437 13.74 28.36 25.26
N ASN A 438 13.60 28.68 23.97
CA ASN A 438 14.50 29.61 23.26
C ASN A 438 14.49 31.01 23.90
N GLN A 439 13.33 31.52 24.32
CA GLN A 439 13.25 32.78 25.05
C GLN A 439 13.97 32.72 26.41
N GLN A 440 13.87 31.60 27.13
CA GLN A 440 14.60 31.37 28.38
C GLN A 440 16.11 31.31 28.14
N ILE A 441 16.57 30.58 27.12
CA ILE A 441 17.98 30.50 26.73
C ILE A 441 18.51 31.89 26.36
N ALA A 442 17.75 32.67 25.58
CA ALA A 442 18.13 34.03 25.23
C ALA A 442 18.28 34.94 26.46
N ARG A 443 17.39 34.83 27.46
CA ARG A 443 17.51 35.57 28.73
C ARG A 443 18.77 35.18 29.49
N VAL A 444 19.08 33.88 29.57
CA VAL A 444 20.29 33.39 30.24
C VAL A 444 21.53 33.88 29.51
N ASN A 445 21.58 33.78 28.17
CA ASN A 445 22.70 34.28 27.36
C ASN A 445 22.90 35.79 27.50
N LEU A 446 21.82 36.58 27.57
CA LEU A 446 21.91 38.02 27.83
C LEU A 446 22.53 38.29 29.21
N LYS A 447 22.12 37.55 30.24
CA LYS A 447 22.67 37.67 31.59
C LYS A 447 24.15 37.29 31.64
N VAL A 448 24.54 36.21 30.96
CA VAL A 448 25.95 35.81 30.82
C VAL A 448 26.75 36.89 30.11
N ALA A 449 26.26 37.43 28.98
CA ALA A 449 26.93 38.50 28.26
C ALA A 449 27.08 39.79 29.10
N GLN A 450 26.10 40.13 29.94
CA GLN A 450 26.21 41.23 30.90
C GLN A 450 27.31 40.97 31.93
N MET A 451 27.36 39.77 32.51
CA MET A 451 28.40 39.37 33.46
C MET A 451 29.79 39.40 32.80
N THR A 452 29.94 38.85 31.59
CA THR A 452 31.19 38.88 30.83
C THR A 452 31.60 40.31 30.46
N ARG A 453 30.65 41.22 30.17
CA ARG A 453 30.97 42.63 29.94
C ARG A 453 31.52 43.28 31.20
N LEU A 454 30.93 43.02 32.37
CA LEU A 454 31.44 43.50 33.65
C LEU A 454 32.84 42.93 33.93
N ASP A 455 33.04 41.63 33.72
CA ASP A 455 34.36 41.00 33.87
C ASP A 455 35.39 41.60 32.90
N SER A 456 35.02 41.84 31.64
CA SER A 456 35.90 42.49 30.66
C SER A 456 36.26 43.93 31.05
N SER A 457 35.40 44.60 31.81
CA SER A 457 35.66 45.95 32.31
C SER A 457 36.60 45.93 33.52
N LEU A 458 36.47 44.94 34.41
CA LEU A 458 37.40 44.68 35.50
C LEU A 458 38.78 44.25 34.97
N MET A 459 38.79 43.38 33.96
CA MET A 459 40.02 42.92 33.34
C MET A 459 40.73 44.07 32.61
N ARG A 460 39.97 44.97 31.98
CA ARG A 460 40.51 46.22 31.41
C ARG A 460 41.04 47.17 32.47
N SER A 461 40.40 47.33 33.63
CA SER A 461 40.91 48.22 34.68
C SER A 461 42.22 47.71 35.29
N ILE A 462 42.33 46.40 35.52
CA ILE A 462 43.57 45.74 35.97
C ILE A 462 44.67 45.87 34.90
N ALA A 463 44.33 45.63 33.63
CA ALA A 463 45.27 45.78 32.51
C ALA A 463 45.73 47.24 32.34
N THR A 464 44.84 48.23 32.48
CA THR A 464 45.23 49.66 32.46
C THR A 464 46.10 50.03 33.65
N LEU A 465 45.85 49.44 34.83
CA LEU A 465 46.72 49.65 35.99
C LEU A 465 48.12 49.09 35.71
N GLY A 466 48.21 47.89 35.12
CA GLY A 466 49.46 47.30 34.66
C GLY A 466 50.14 48.12 33.56
N MET A 467 49.40 48.61 32.57
CA MET A 467 49.92 49.44 31.48
C MET A 467 50.28 50.88 31.88
N ILE A 468 49.90 51.35 33.06
CA ILE A 468 50.36 52.63 33.59
C ILE A 468 51.57 52.39 34.50
N PHE A 469 51.50 51.39 35.38
CA PHE A 469 52.57 51.11 36.34
C PHE A 469 53.79 50.41 35.74
N LEU A 470 53.62 49.53 34.74
CA LEU A 470 54.75 48.87 34.06
C LEU A 470 55.53 49.86 33.19
N PRO A 471 54.92 50.73 32.37
CA PRO A 471 55.67 51.76 31.65
C PRO A 471 56.19 52.86 32.56
N ALA A 472 55.49 53.26 33.64
CA ALA A 472 56.05 54.22 34.60
C ALA A 472 57.31 53.71 35.29
N THR A 473 57.47 52.39 35.46
CA THR A 473 58.70 51.77 35.96
C THR A 473 59.78 51.62 34.87
N PHE A 474 59.42 51.61 33.58
CA PHE A 474 60.35 51.56 32.45
C PHE A 474 60.72 52.94 31.85
N VAL A 475 59.97 54.01 32.14
CA VAL A 475 60.25 55.40 31.72
C VAL A 475 61.45 56.01 32.47
N SER A 476 62.04 55.29 33.43
CA SER A 476 63.39 55.60 33.93
C SER A 476 64.53 55.18 32.98
N TYR A 477 64.23 54.50 31.86
CA TYR A 477 65.23 54.06 30.89
C TYR A 477 64.86 54.52 29.46
N ARG A 478 65.25 55.76 29.15
CA ARG A 478 65.48 56.34 27.79
C ARG A 478 64.31 56.21 26.79
N PHE A 479 63.61 57.30 26.45
CA PHE A 479 64.10 58.32 25.52
C PHE A 479 64.85 57.74 24.31
N PHE A 480 64.22 56.97 23.42
CA PHE A 480 64.69 56.74 22.03
C PHE A 480 63.59 56.10 21.14
N LEU A 481 63.23 56.78 20.03
CA LEU A 481 62.60 56.31 18.78
C LEU A 481 61.04 56.13 18.64
N HIS A 482 60.37 57.20 18.21
CA HIS A 482 59.62 57.42 16.93
C HIS A 482 58.54 56.44 16.35
N GLU A 483 57.27 56.86 16.45
CA GLU A 483 56.19 57.09 15.42
C GLU A 483 55.42 55.98 14.62
N ALA A 484 54.14 56.33 14.30
CA ALA A 484 53.07 55.78 13.42
C ALA A 484 51.99 54.86 14.08
N ILE A 485 50.66 55.15 14.25
CA ILE A 485 49.55 55.73 13.42
C ILE A 485 49.19 54.82 12.21
N VAL A 486 47.98 54.30 11.87
CA VAL A 486 46.57 54.40 12.35
C VAL A 486 45.69 53.24 11.78
N THR A 487 44.69 52.83 12.58
CA THR A 487 43.28 52.35 12.38
C THR A 487 42.72 51.83 11.02
N ILE A 488 41.91 50.74 11.09
CA ILE A 488 40.92 50.27 10.09
C ILE A 488 39.49 50.41 10.66
N PRO A 489 38.46 50.86 9.90
CA PRO A 489 37.09 51.05 10.42
C PRO A 489 36.07 49.93 10.08
N HIS A 490 34.97 50.01 10.83
CA HIS A 490 33.75 49.21 10.92
C HIS A 490 32.99 48.88 9.61
N GLN A 491 32.34 47.71 9.65
CA GLN A 491 31.16 47.35 8.85
C GLN A 491 29.88 47.59 9.68
N HIS A 492 28.88 48.26 9.11
CA HIS A 492 27.48 48.23 9.54
C HIS A 492 26.57 48.50 8.35
N ASN A 493 25.60 47.63 8.08
CA ASN A 493 24.20 48.03 7.95
C ASN A 493 23.27 46.81 7.89
N MET A 494 22.20 46.90 8.67
CA MET A 494 21.07 45.99 8.68
C MET A 494 19.93 46.54 7.82
N ALA A 495 19.13 45.63 7.24
CA ALA A 495 17.76 45.83 6.77
C ALA A 495 17.03 44.45 6.77
N PRO A 496 15.68 44.34 6.66
CA PRO A 496 14.82 43.72 7.68
C PRO A 496 14.30 42.29 7.36
N SER A 497 13.70 41.67 8.38
CA SER A 497 13.68 40.23 8.67
C SER A 497 12.46 39.41 8.21
N TRP A 498 11.65 39.84 7.25
CA TRP A 498 10.43 39.09 6.88
C TRP A 498 10.33 38.63 5.41
N LEU A 499 11.38 38.84 4.60
CA LEU A 499 11.45 38.34 3.22
C LEU A 499 12.54 37.26 2.98
N GLU A 500 13.08 36.64 4.04
CA GLU A 500 14.23 35.71 3.95
C GLU A 500 13.87 34.21 3.95
N LYS A 501 12.60 33.82 4.09
CA LYS A 501 12.28 32.39 4.28
C LYS A 501 12.25 31.52 3.02
N PHE A 502 12.36 32.09 1.81
CA PHE A 502 12.33 31.31 0.56
C PHE A 502 13.34 31.74 -0.52
N ILE A 503 14.29 32.63 -0.21
CA ILE A 503 15.52 32.80 -1.00
C ILE A 503 16.68 32.29 -0.15
N VAL A 504 17.21 31.15 -0.57
CA VAL A 504 18.40 30.51 -0.01
C VAL A 504 19.57 31.51 -0.03
N ARG A 505 19.99 32.03 1.14
CA ARG A 505 21.32 32.63 1.33
C ARG A 505 22.35 31.55 1.71
N ALA A 506 22.46 30.51 0.90
CA ALA A 506 23.75 29.88 0.67
C ALA A 506 24.29 30.54 -0.59
N ASP A 507 25.57 30.89 -0.62
CA ASP A 507 26.21 31.43 -1.82
C ASP A 507 26.01 30.45 -2.98
N ALA A 508 24.99 30.70 -3.83
CA ALA A 508 24.58 29.79 -4.89
C ALA A 508 25.55 29.81 -6.08
N THR A 509 26.60 30.62 -5.99
CA THR A 509 27.65 30.72 -6.99
C THR A 509 28.33 29.35 -7.15
N PRO A 510 28.27 28.74 -8.35
CA PRO A 510 29.03 27.54 -8.68
C PRO A 510 30.53 27.78 -8.50
N ASP A 511 31.27 26.72 -8.17
CA ASP A 511 32.72 26.83 -8.07
C ASP A 511 33.33 27.30 -9.43
N PRO A 512 34.25 28.28 -9.44
CA PRO A 512 34.91 28.73 -10.67
C PRO A 512 35.56 27.61 -11.49
N GLN A 513 35.99 26.52 -10.84
CA GLN A 513 36.55 25.35 -11.52
C GLN A 513 35.56 24.73 -12.52
N ARG A 514 34.24 24.85 -12.30
CA ARG A 514 33.20 24.31 -13.19
C ARG A 514 33.11 25.02 -14.54
N SER A 515 33.60 26.25 -14.65
CA SER A 515 33.58 27.04 -15.89
C SER A 515 34.95 27.15 -16.56
N THR A 516 36.04 26.82 -15.86
CA THR A 516 37.42 27.00 -16.35
C THR A 516 38.24 25.71 -16.42
N GLY A 517 37.84 24.63 -15.75
CA GLY A 517 38.56 23.36 -15.71
C GLY A 517 37.84 22.18 -16.36
N SER A 518 38.58 21.08 -16.57
CA SER A 518 38.04 19.77 -16.95
C SER A 518 37.96 18.85 -15.73
N SER A 519 36.81 18.20 -15.52
CA SER A 519 36.65 17.19 -14.46
C SER A 519 37.56 15.99 -14.71
N THR A 520 38.01 15.33 -13.63
CA THR A 520 38.87 14.13 -13.70
C THR A 520 38.11 12.94 -14.25
N LEU A 521 36.82 12.84 -13.94
CA LEU A 521 35.92 11.80 -14.46
C LEU A 521 34.52 12.38 -14.61
N GLN A 522 33.90 12.17 -15.78
CA GLN A 522 32.54 12.60 -16.07
C GLN A 522 31.67 11.41 -16.44
N LEU A 523 30.60 11.20 -15.68
CA LEU A 523 29.61 10.15 -15.92
C LEU A 523 28.26 10.75 -16.30
N TYR A 524 27.60 10.07 -17.24
CA TYR A 524 26.29 10.43 -17.74
C TYR A 524 25.27 9.45 -17.17
N TYR A 525 24.29 9.99 -16.47
CA TYR A 525 23.13 9.28 -15.98
C TYR A 525 21.98 9.45 -16.98
N THR A 526 21.43 8.33 -17.45
CA THR A 526 20.32 8.30 -18.42
C THR A 526 19.17 7.47 -17.85
N ALA A 527 17.99 8.08 -17.73
CA ALA A 527 16.79 7.38 -17.28
C ALA A 527 16.04 6.72 -18.45
N LEU A 528 15.75 5.42 -18.31
CA LEU A 528 14.98 4.63 -19.26
C LEU A 528 13.57 4.31 -18.73
N PRO A 529 12.64 3.84 -19.59
CA PRO A 529 11.37 3.29 -19.16
C PRO A 529 11.53 2.12 -18.16
N ARG A 530 10.47 1.80 -17.40
CA ARG A 530 10.43 0.71 -16.39
C ARG A 530 11.41 0.86 -15.21
N HIS A 531 11.64 2.08 -14.73
CA HIS A 531 12.46 2.35 -13.52
C HIS A 531 13.94 1.93 -13.61
N ARG A 532 14.46 1.79 -14.83
CA ARG A 532 15.84 1.38 -15.13
C ARG A 532 16.67 2.60 -15.57
N ARG A 533 17.95 2.68 -15.18
CA ARG A 533 18.85 3.79 -15.51
C ARG A 533 20.24 3.28 -15.79
N LEU A 534 20.89 3.92 -16.74
CA LEU A 534 22.24 3.58 -17.18
C LEU A 534 23.20 4.70 -16.81
N ILE A 535 24.38 4.32 -16.34
CA ILE A 535 25.47 5.24 -16.02
C ILE A 535 26.67 4.85 -16.86
N GLY A 536 27.15 5.76 -17.70
CA GLY A 536 28.27 5.50 -18.60
C GLY A 536 29.18 6.71 -18.77
N ILE A 537 30.38 6.47 -19.26
CA ILE A 537 31.31 7.54 -19.66
C ILE A 537 31.10 7.80 -21.16
N LYS A 538 31.17 9.06 -21.57
CA LYS A 538 31.09 9.44 -22.98
C LYS A 538 32.28 8.86 -23.74
N GLY A 539 31.99 7.91 -24.63
CA GLY A 539 32.99 7.19 -25.42
C GLY A 539 33.06 5.69 -25.13
N ASP A 540 32.49 5.22 -24.01
CA ASP A 540 32.38 3.80 -23.71
C ASP A 540 31.29 3.15 -24.59
N THR A 541 31.54 1.93 -25.08
CA THR A 541 30.59 1.14 -25.88
C THR A 541 29.46 0.51 -25.05
N ALA A 542 29.64 0.43 -23.73
CA ALA A 542 28.67 -0.12 -22.78
C ALA A 542 28.59 0.76 -21.52
N PRO A 543 27.42 0.84 -20.86
CA PRO A 543 27.29 1.51 -19.57
C PRO A 543 28.09 0.75 -18.50
N ARG A 544 28.64 1.48 -17.53
CA ARG A 544 29.42 0.91 -16.42
C ARG A 544 28.53 0.41 -15.29
N TYR A 545 27.45 1.14 -15.01
CA TYR A 545 26.52 0.78 -13.95
C TYR A 545 25.07 0.83 -14.43
N GLU A 546 24.27 -0.06 -13.86
CA GLU A 546 22.83 -0.10 -14.01
C GLU A 546 22.17 0.19 -12.66
N VAL A 547 21.18 1.08 -12.64
CA VAL A 547 20.40 1.39 -11.44
C VAL A 547 18.95 0.99 -11.66
N THR A 548 18.41 0.15 -10.80
CA THR A 548 16.99 -0.24 -10.81
C THR A 548 16.30 0.31 -9.57
N ARG A 549 15.13 0.94 -9.74
CA ARG A 549 14.28 1.36 -8.60
C ARG A 549 13.15 0.38 -8.41
N LYS A 550 12.94 -0.02 -7.16
CA LYS A 550 11.73 -0.68 -6.70
C LYS A 550 11.04 0.23 -5.69
N ALA A 551 9.73 0.44 -5.88
CA ALA A 551 8.90 1.04 -4.85
C ALA A 551 8.64 -0.04 -3.81
N VAL A 552 8.93 0.24 -2.54
CA VAL A 552 8.61 -0.66 -1.43
C VAL A 552 7.31 -0.17 -0.79
N LEU A 553 6.35 -1.07 -0.58
CA LEU A 553 5.06 -0.77 0.05
C LEU A 553 5.28 -0.27 1.50
N THR A 554 4.54 0.76 1.92
CA THR A 554 4.62 1.52 3.19
C THR A 554 5.80 2.52 3.33
N ILE A 555 6.03 3.06 4.53
CA ILE A 555 6.75 4.31 4.89
C ILE A 555 8.27 4.24 4.65
N TRP A 556 8.75 3.11 4.15
CA TRP A 556 10.15 2.81 3.96
C TRP A 556 10.72 3.47 2.69
N GLY A 557 9.87 4.03 1.83
CA GLY A 557 10.28 4.90 0.72
C GLY A 557 10.71 4.14 -0.54
N ASP A 558 11.68 4.69 -1.26
CA ASP A 558 12.17 4.11 -2.53
C ASP A 558 13.47 3.36 -2.27
N LYS A 559 13.65 2.17 -2.86
CA LYS A 559 14.95 1.49 -2.89
C LYS A 559 15.53 1.50 -4.29
N CYS A 560 16.81 1.84 -4.40
CA CYS A 560 17.57 1.72 -5.64
C CYS A 560 18.69 0.70 -5.46
N TYR A 561 18.81 -0.20 -6.43
CA TYR A 561 19.87 -1.20 -6.50
C TYR A 561 20.85 -0.78 -7.60
N VAL A 562 22.12 -0.64 -7.26
CA VAL A 562 23.20 -0.26 -8.18
C VAL A 562 24.02 -1.49 -8.50
N LYS A 563 24.05 -1.88 -9.77
CA LYS A 563 24.71 -3.07 -10.30
C LYS A 563 25.85 -2.68 -11.25
N SER A 564 26.99 -3.34 -11.14
CA SER A 564 28.05 -3.27 -12.16
C SER A 564 27.61 -4.04 -13.39
N VAL A 565 27.68 -3.43 -14.57
CA VAL A 565 27.32 -4.10 -15.84
C VAL A 565 28.42 -5.05 -16.29
N GLU A 566 29.68 -4.77 -15.95
CA GLU A 566 30.83 -5.59 -16.34
C GLU A 566 30.86 -6.93 -15.58
N ASN A 567 30.62 -6.88 -14.27
CA ASN A 567 30.72 -8.06 -13.40
C ASN A 567 29.37 -8.71 -13.06
N ASP A 568 28.26 -8.07 -13.44
CA ASP A 568 26.90 -8.47 -13.07
C ASP A 568 26.68 -8.61 -11.55
N VAL A 569 27.40 -7.81 -10.76
CA VAL A 569 27.36 -7.82 -9.28
C VAL A 569 26.67 -6.58 -8.75
N GLU A 570 25.84 -6.75 -7.71
CA GLU A 570 25.25 -5.63 -6.97
C GLU A 570 26.29 -4.97 -6.06
N ILE A 571 26.60 -3.70 -6.34
CA ILE A 571 27.62 -2.94 -5.62
C ILE A 571 27.03 -2.29 -4.37
N ALA A 572 25.84 -1.69 -4.52
CA ALA A 572 25.22 -0.94 -3.43
C ALA A 572 23.70 -0.92 -3.52
N THR A 573 23.07 -0.88 -2.36
CA THR A 573 21.65 -0.56 -2.18
C THR A 573 21.50 0.81 -1.54
N ILE A 574 20.66 1.66 -2.13
CA ILE A 574 20.32 3.00 -1.64
C ILE A 574 18.88 2.97 -1.13
N ASP A 575 18.68 3.29 0.14
CA ASP A 575 17.39 3.30 0.83
C ASP A 575 16.98 4.72 1.23
N PHE A 576 15.94 5.24 0.58
CA PHE A 576 15.43 6.59 0.78
C PHE A 576 14.29 6.58 1.81
N HIS A 577 14.62 6.71 3.09
CA HIS A 577 13.63 6.75 4.14
C HIS A 577 12.85 8.07 4.10
N SER A 578 11.53 7.99 4.24
CA SER A 578 10.69 9.19 4.26
C SER A 578 10.55 9.77 5.67
N LEU A 579 10.66 8.95 6.72
CA LEU A 579 10.48 9.36 8.13
C LEU A 579 11.31 8.50 9.11
N PRO A 580 12.29 9.09 9.85
CA PRO A 580 12.88 10.40 9.61
C PRO A 580 13.53 10.44 8.21
N PRO A 581 13.57 11.61 7.53
CA PRO A 581 14.19 11.70 6.21
C PRO A 581 15.69 11.40 6.34
N LYS A 582 16.10 10.24 5.82
CA LYS A 582 17.50 9.82 5.73
C LYS A 582 17.71 9.07 4.44
N THR A 583 18.88 9.26 3.85
CA THR A 583 19.36 8.44 2.73
C THR A 583 20.43 7.51 3.28
N GLU A 584 20.17 6.22 3.20
CA GLU A 584 21.08 5.18 3.67
C GLU A 584 21.68 4.47 2.46
N VAL A 585 23.01 4.48 2.34
CA VAL A 585 23.74 3.80 1.26
C VAL A 585 24.52 2.64 1.86
N ASN A 586 24.18 1.43 1.44
CA ASN A 586 24.79 0.18 1.90
C ASN A 586 25.60 -0.43 0.76
N PHE A 587 26.91 -0.55 0.93
CA PHE A 587 27.82 -1.21 -0.02
C PHE A 587 27.91 -2.70 0.31
N THR A 588 27.41 -3.53 -0.58
CA THR A 588 27.12 -4.95 -0.33
C THR A 588 28.38 -5.76 -0.09
N GLU A 589 29.45 -5.53 -0.86
CA GLU A 589 30.70 -6.30 -0.74
C GLU A 589 31.61 -5.82 0.40
N ARG A 590 31.65 -4.49 0.66
CA ARG A 590 32.59 -3.89 1.61
C ARG A 590 32.06 -3.78 3.05
N LYS A 591 30.79 -4.15 3.30
CA LYS A 591 30.08 -3.93 4.59
C LYS A 591 30.23 -2.49 5.09
N HIS A 592 30.25 -1.54 4.16
CA HIS A 592 30.37 -0.12 4.44
C HIS A 592 28.99 0.53 4.31
N LYS A 593 28.62 1.37 5.27
CA LYS A 593 27.32 2.04 5.34
C LYS A 593 27.50 3.53 5.55
N ILE A 594 26.80 4.32 4.74
CA ILE A 594 26.77 5.78 4.82
C ILE A 594 25.34 6.23 5.12
N ASP A 595 25.16 6.93 6.24
CA ASP A 595 23.88 7.53 6.64
C ASP A 595 23.92 9.05 6.46
N ILE A 596 23.10 9.56 5.54
CA ILE A 596 22.93 10.99 5.28
C ILE A 596 21.64 11.45 5.95
N LYS A 597 21.75 12.28 6.99
CA LYS A 597 20.59 12.84 7.71
C LYS A 597 19.97 13.99 6.91
N GLY A 598 18.70 13.85 6.52
CA GLY A 598 18.03 14.79 5.62
C GLY A 598 18.73 14.91 4.25
N ASN A 599 18.45 15.98 3.52
CA ASN A 599 18.93 16.14 2.14
C ASN A 599 20.34 16.76 2.06
N MET A 600 20.88 17.26 3.18
CA MET A 600 22.10 18.09 3.24
C MET A 600 22.99 17.78 4.45
N GLY A 601 22.68 16.72 5.21
CA GLY A 601 23.47 16.37 6.39
C GLY A 601 24.92 16.04 6.03
N PRO A 602 25.88 16.43 6.88
CA PRO A 602 27.26 16.02 6.70
C PRO A 602 27.41 14.51 6.87
N PHE A 603 28.33 13.90 6.14
CA PHE A 603 28.66 12.48 6.24
C PHE A 603 30.14 12.25 5.97
N ARG A 604 30.66 11.10 6.39
CA ARG A 604 32.06 10.70 6.15
C ARG A 604 32.11 9.67 5.03
N ALA A 605 33.07 9.85 4.13
CA ALA A 605 33.35 8.94 3.03
C ALA A 605 34.66 8.17 3.27
N SER A 606 34.89 7.11 2.50
CA SER A 606 36.17 6.39 2.50
C SER A 606 37.30 7.21 1.85
N GLY A 607 38.54 6.72 1.94
CA GLY A 607 39.67 7.27 1.18
C GLY A 607 40.34 8.53 1.76
N GLY A 608 40.15 8.83 3.05
CA GLY A 608 40.78 9.97 3.71
C GLY A 608 40.17 11.33 3.36
N LEU A 609 38.98 11.32 2.78
CA LEU A 609 38.14 12.52 2.65
C LEU A 609 37.64 12.93 4.04
N GLY A 610 37.63 14.23 4.33
CA GLY A 610 37.11 14.77 5.58
C GLY A 610 35.58 14.66 5.66
N GLU A 611 34.97 15.50 6.49
CA GLU A 611 33.51 15.57 6.56
C GLU A 611 32.94 16.20 5.28
N LEU A 612 32.19 15.42 4.52
CA LEU A 612 31.61 15.82 3.25
C LEU A 612 30.25 16.47 3.45
N ARG A 613 29.99 17.55 2.71
CA ARG A 613 28.70 18.26 2.71
C ARG A 613 28.22 18.58 1.30
N TRP A 614 26.93 18.39 1.07
CA TRP A 614 26.28 18.88 -0.14
C TRP A 614 26.08 20.39 -0.06
N LYS A 615 26.18 21.08 -1.20
CA LYS A 615 25.88 22.51 -1.38
C LYS A 615 25.02 22.65 -2.64
N PRO A 616 23.82 23.26 -2.60
CA PRO A 616 23.01 23.46 -3.80
C PRO A 616 23.53 24.69 -4.57
N THR A 617 23.66 24.61 -5.89
CA THR A 617 24.32 25.66 -6.70
C THR A 617 23.51 26.11 -7.93
N GLY A 618 22.35 25.52 -8.20
CA GLY A 618 21.52 25.95 -9.32
C GLY A 618 20.21 25.22 -9.37
N MET A 619 19.31 25.56 -8.44
CA MET A 619 17.96 24.98 -8.35
C MET A 619 16.97 25.88 -9.09
N VAL A 620 16.39 25.39 -10.18
CA VAL A 620 15.26 26.04 -10.87
C VAL A 620 13.97 25.29 -10.50
N PRO A 621 12.90 25.98 -10.06
CA PRO A 621 11.61 25.35 -9.81
C PRO A 621 11.15 24.57 -11.04
N ASN A 622 10.87 23.27 -10.88
CA ASN A 622 10.45 22.38 -11.96
C ASN A 622 11.39 22.35 -13.20
N GLY A 623 12.68 22.65 -13.03
CA GLY A 623 13.68 22.65 -14.11
C GLY A 623 15.00 22.03 -13.67
N LYS A 624 16.11 22.52 -14.24
CA LYS A 624 17.46 22.08 -13.87
C LYS A 624 17.76 22.22 -12.39
N ALA A 625 18.57 21.29 -11.89
CA ALA A 625 19.06 21.28 -10.53
C ALA A 625 20.54 20.91 -10.50
N SER A 626 21.31 21.50 -9.59
CA SER A 626 22.71 21.13 -9.41
C SER A 626 23.20 21.29 -7.98
N TRP A 627 24.13 20.41 -7.61
CA TRP A 627 24.74 20.30 -6.29
C TRP A 627 26.25 20.11 -6.40
N GLU A 628 26.96 20.54 -5.38
CA GLU A 628 28.38 20.31 -5.18
C GLU A 628 28.59 19.55 -3.88
N LEU A 629 29.43 18.53 -3.91
CA LEU A 629 29.93 17.83 -2.73
C LEU A 629 31.29 18.43 -2.37
N ARG A 630 31.43 18.93 -1.14
CA ARG A 630 32.64 19.62 -0.68
C ARG A 630 33.25 18.97 0.56
N ASP A 631 34.58 18.98 0.61
CA ASP A 631 35.43 18.51 1.70
C ASP A 631 36.16 19.72 2.30
N GLU A 632 35.80 20.13 3.52
CA GLU A 632 36.38 21.30 4.23
C GLU A 632 36.45 22.61 3.41
N GLY A 633 35.64 22.73 2.34
CA GLY A 633 35.60 23.89 1.44
C GLY A 633 36.01 23.59 0.00
N ASN A 634 36.74 22.49 -0.26
CA ASN A 634 37.21 22.10 -1.59
C ASN A 634 36.15 21.33 -2.38
N LEU A 635 36.07 21.53 -3.69
CA LEU A 635 35.16 20.80 -4.58
C LEU A 635 35.64 19.36 -4.78
N VAL A 636 34.79 18.38 -4.45
CA VAL A 636 35.08 16.95 -4.64
C VAL A 636 34.32 16.40 -5.84
N MET A 637 33.02 16.66 -5.89
CA MET A 637 32.12 16.18 -6.93
C MET A 637 31.06 17.24 -7.23
N SER A 638 30.57 17.32 -8.46
CA SER A 638 29.35 18.05 -8.80
C SER A 638 28.34 17.15 -9.50
N VAL A 639 27.07 17.36 -9.19
CA VAL A 639 25.95 16.62 -9.76
C VAL A 639 24.99 17.62 -10.38
N SER A 640 24.55 17.38 -11.61
CA SER A 640 23.56 18.21 -12.29
C SER A 640 22.50 17.38 -12.99
N ILE A 641 21.31 17.95 -13.14
CA ILE A 641 20.15 17.36 -13.82
C ILE A 641 19.67 18.36 -14.88
N ASP A 642 19.32 17.84 -16.05
CA ASP A 642 18.83 18.63 -17.18
C ASP A 642 17.45 19.28 -16.93
N ASP A 643 17.09 20.23 -17.77
CA ASP A 643 15.79 20.94 -17.66
C ASP A 643 14.59 20.02 -17.86
N GLN A 644 14.76 18.89 -18.56
CA GLN A 644 13.72 17.87 -18.74
C GLN A 644 13.57 16.95 -17.52
N GLN A 645 14.48 17.04 -16.54
CA GLN A 645 14.52 16.21 -15.34
C GLN A 645 14.68 14.71 -15.62
N VAL A 646 15.23 14.36 -16.79
CA VAL A 646 15.40 12.99 -17.26
C VAL A 646 16.84 12.54 -17.08
N ASN A 647 17.79 13.34 -17.55
CA ASN A 647 19.22 12.98 -17.56
C ASN A 647 19.99 13.79 -16.52
N GLY A 648 21.12 13.25 -16.10
CA GLY A 648 22.03 13.91 -15.18
C GLY A 648 23.49 13.68 -15.52
N VAL A 649 24.34 14.52 -14.94
CA VAL A 649 25.80 14.44 -15.10
C VAL A 649 26.43 14.44 -13.71
N ILE A 650 27.37 13.53 -13.50
CA ILE A 650 28.18 13.41 -12.28
C ILE A 650 29.64 13.67 -12.66
N ASP A 651 30.23 14.72 -12.13
CA ASP A 651 31.61 15.13 -12.38
C ASP A 651 32.46 15.01 -11.11
N LEU A 652 33.55 14.26 -11.18
CA LEU A 652 34.55 14.17 -10.11
C LEU A 652 35.71 15.15 -10.38
N TRP A 653 36.03 15.97 -9.39
CA TRP A 653 37.03 17.05 -9.51
C TRP A 653 38.31 16.77 -8.74
N LYS A 654 38.26 15.96 -7.67
CA LYS A 654 39.44 15.60 -6.88
C LYS A 654 40.20 14.45 -7.55
N SER A 655 41.50 14.65 -7.77
CA SER A 655 42.41 13.66 -8.35
C SER A 655 43.01 12.72 -7.28
N HIS A 656 43.60 11.61 -7.71
CA HIS A 656 44.29 10.62 -6.85
C HIS A 656 43.40 9.90 -5.81
N LEU A 657 42.12 9.71 -6.12
CA LEU A 657 41.21 8.91 -5.31
C LEU A 657 41.42 7.41 -5.60
N GLY A 658 41.35 6.57 -4.56
CA GLY A 658 41.33 5.12 -4.72
C GLY A 658 40.08 4.65 -5.46
N PRO A 659 40.14 3.48 -6.14
CA PRO A 659 39.02 2.97 -6.94
C PRO A 659 37.74 2.79 -6.11
N ASP A 660 37.87 2.33 -4.86
CA ASP A 660 36.76 2.16 -3.93
C ASP A 660 36.09 3.49 -3.58
N THR A 661 36.88 4.54 -3.39
CA THR A 661 36.39 5.90 -3.09
C THR A 661 35.74 6.54 -4.31
N VAL A 662 36.25 6.28 -5.51
CA VAL A 662 35.62 6.72 -6.76
C VAL A 662 34.24 6.08 -6.92
N GLU A 663 34.14 4.76 -6.72
CA GLU A 663 32.86 4.04 -6.79
C GLU A 663 31.87 4.53 -5.73
N GLU A 664 32.33 4.76 -4.50
CA GLU A 664 31.51 5.31 -3.43
C GLU A 664 30.94 6.69 -3.80
N LEU A 665 31.77 7.59 -4.33
CA LEU A 665 31.33 8.91 -4.77
C LEU A 665 30.34 8.84 -5.94
N ILE A 666 30.51 7.90 -6.87
CA ILE A 666 29.55 7.67 -7.96
C ILE A 666 28.19 7.27 -7.40
N VAL A 667 28.15 6.30 -6.47
CA VAL A 667 26.89 5.86 -5.82
C VAL A 667 26.25 7.01 -5.04
N LEU A 668 27.03 7.87 -4.39
CA LEU A 668 26.54 9.08 -3.72
C LEU A 668 26.01 10.12 -4.71
N GLY A 669 26.59 10.24 -5.90
CA GLY A 669 26.07 11.09 -6.97
C GLY A 669 24.72 10.60 -7.48
N VAL A 670 24.58 9.28 -7.65
CA VAL A 670 23.32 8.62 -8.03
C VAL A 670 22.25 8.83 -6.96
N SER A 671 22.59 8.66 -5.68
CA SER A 671 21.65 8.84 -4.58
C SER A 671 21.08 10.25 -4.59
N LYS A 672 21.92 11.26 -4.88
CA LYS A 672 21.48 12.66 -4.97
C LYS A 672 20.50 12.91 -6.12
N ILE A 673 20.75 12.32 -7.29
CA ILE A 673 19.85 12.43 -8.46
C ILE A 673 18.49 11.78 -8.17
N GLU A 674 18.50 10.57 -7.61
CA GLU A 674 17.28 9.82 -7.30
C GLU A 674 16.48 10.45 -6.16
N GLU A 675 17.14 11.03 -5.16
CA GLU A 675 16.52 11.81 -4.09
C GLU A 675 15.75 13.01 -4.66
N TYR A 676 16.38 13.81 -5.53
CA TYR A 676 15.71 14.95 -6.17
C TYR A 676 14.51 14.51 -7.02
N LYS A 677 14.67 13.43 -7.80
CA LYS A 677 13.56 12.87 -8.58
C LYS A 677 12.43 12.35 -7.68
N LYS A 678 12.73 11.78 -6.51
CA LYS A 678 11.73 11.40 -5.49
C LYS A 678 10.98 12.62 -5.00
N THR A 679 11.68 13.70 -4.65
CA THR A 679 11.06 14.98 -4.24
C THR A 679 10.12 15.54 -5.32
N LEU A 680 10.53 15.51 -6.59
CA LEU A 680 9.70 15.97 -7.71
C LEU A 680 8.44 15.11 -7.91
N ARG A 681 8.55 13.78 -7.77
CA ARG A 681 7.40 12.88 -7.84
C ARG A 681 6.40 13.19 -6.74
N ASN A 682 6.88 13.35 -5.51
CA ASN A 682 6.04 13.69 -4.36
C ASN A 682 5.36 15.06 -4.57
N ALA A 683 6.09 16.06 -5.06
CA ALA A 683 5.54 17.38 -5.36
C ALA A 683 4.46 17.36 -6.47
N LYS A 684 4.64 16.57 -7.53
CA LYS A 684 3.63 16.40 -8.60
C LYS A 684 2.35 15.73 -8.07
N VAL A 685 2.49 14.73 -7.21
CA VAL A 685 1.35 14.07 -6.55
C VAL A 685 0.58 15.07 -5.66
N SER A 686 1.29 15.92 -4.91
CA SER A 686 0.67 16.97 -4.08
C SER A 686 0.03 18.11 -4.88
N LEU A 687 0.51 18.43 -6.08
CA LEU A 687 -0.08 19.47 -6.93
C LEU A 687 -1.40 19.00 -7.57
N VAL A 688 -1.47 17.73 -7.96
CA VAL A 688 -2.69 17.11 -8.51
C VAL A 688 -3.79 17.01 -7.45
N SER A 689 -3.45 16.75 -6.18
CA SER A 689 -4.44 16.74 -5.08
C SER A 689 -5.02 18.11 -4.75
N VAL A 690 -4.33 19.21 -5.09
CA VAL A 690 -4.83 20.58 -4.91
C VAL A 690 -5.71 21.02 -6.09
N ALA A 691 -5.38 20.61 -7.32
CA ALA A 691 -6.20 20.90 -8.50
C ALA A 691 -7.53 20.13 -8.52
N SER A 692 -7.59 18.92 -7.93
CA SER A 692 -8.83 18.15 -7.79
C SER A 692 -9.70 18.55 -6.59
N GLY A 693 -9.23 19.45 -5.73
CA GLY A 693 -10.00 20.02 -4.61
C GLY A 693 -10.63 21.38 -4.90
N GLY A 694 -10.49 21.87 -6.14
CA GLY A 694 -10.99 23.18 -6.59
C GLY A 694 -11.82 23.12 -7.87
N ALA A 695 -12.44 21.98 -8.18
CA ALA A 695 -13.42 21.82 -9.25
C ALA A 695 -14.72 21.23 -8.70
#